data_AF-A0A0L8HK78-F1
#
_entry.id   AF-A0A0L8HK78-F1
#
_cell.length_a   1.000
_cell.length_b   1.000
_cell.length_c   1.000
_cell.angle_alpha   90.00
_cell.angle_beta   90.00
_cell.angle_gamma   90.00
#
_symmetry.space_group_name_H-M   'P 1'
#
loop_
_entity.id
_entity.type
_entity.pdbx_description
1 polymer ?
#
loop_
_entity_poly.entity_id
_entity_poly.type
_entity_poly.pdbx_seq_one_letter_code
_entity_poly.pdbx_strand_id
1 'polypeptide(L)'
;MTLLCTAIGVGVGIHVSGKTHKRAEVLNQTKPTTTKIPTTTPLKVSDRHPLLLIAIGHFRANYLDRNVTETLRMLAQEGVHATYMQSVYPTLSSPNLYSIVTGLYPESHGITNDVMVDSKIKSKFDAKNVSSTLDPSWWKGEPIWVKVGQKKAISFGWPGAKVNISGVIPEKCPDREKSLPKKLAMRYIVQQLKFPPVVQPHLITWYIDDLVRVSETYGPDSPLVNDAIKDIDDTLQVLMNQLRSLLRHSSVNIIIVSDHGIMKTSPELTIQLPSNNSDIEWQINGKTSAMIALAEGNSTSTSGKTEFIKNLECSHSHLKIFTKDSIPKLSHFFNNPRSGDVYITTRNQWMIKTKNDFSLGSSGYDVRDENMKAIFIATGPDFKERLEIEPFENVELYNMMCALLDVSPNDNNGTNGRLEEALNMDLKKQKSTIFLIEKCVCSNNISTIMPVSSSCSNSSEIEKLIKERLKKAEDDKESLIRKHLPFLVLSSTKDRSSCILPQRDYIMAVDTNTSMPLWAAFTLNRQSKWKNEEDNNGQLNNECLFLDTRLNKSLWGRTVTKMKNTGHLFNLDFLNATEGILSSNTLPMMEGFKNGIWKFLWSTIKQYAYQCHIAVILGPIYDQNQDGHADNMTSFDDSSPPSPTHFFAILQRNQVQKSSKSLDIISFVLPHLPKVTNCMNFREYLLDNIVSLRDIEHLTNLRFDRSLTVKQRTFLSANLWNVSNTQPWLKQECSQEKACERTPILLLLSLHNFNADNLNLVKMPALEKLKRCGVQASYMRPVYPYKSLPNLYSIVTGLYPESHGIIDEEMYDPVQNKSFKSTSSEDFWWGGEPIWNIAENQNKTASVYFWPGFKDKKTGKRVYESPIDYIKGVNMILNDLSLPPEKQPNVIAAYLKTPNPNLHIEDQLNLIDDAINQLMNGIKERHLENCINLVIVSDH
;
A
#
# COMPACT_ATOMS: atom_id res chain seq x y z
N MET A 1 -34.38 -40.48 22.99
CA MET A 1 -35.59 -41.11 23.58
C MET A 1 -36.78 -40.28 23.09
N THR A 2 -37.48 -40.70 22.03
CA THR A 2 -38.56 -41.71 21.97
C THR A 2 -39.91 -41.12 22.32
N LEU A 3 -40.77 -40.97 21.30
CA LEU A 3 -42.22 -41.03 21.42
C LEU A 3 -42.81 -41.47 20.06
N LEU A 4 -43.57 -42.57 20.09
CA LEU A 4 -44.42 -43.06 19.00
C LEU A 4 -45.71 -42.19 18.97
N CYS A 5 -46.70 -42.28 18.06
CA CYS A 5 -47.13 -43.24 17.02
C CYS A 5 -47.83 -42.40 15.90
N THR A 6 -48.39 -42.84 14.78
CA THR A 6 -49.11 -44.08 14.41
C THR A 6 -49.25 -44.13 12.88
N ALA A 7 -49.51 -45.29 12.29
CA ALA A 7 -49.88 -45.42 10.87
C ALA A 7 -51.31 -45.95 10.70
N ILE A 8 -52.06 -45.42 9.74
CA ILE A 8 -53.28 -46.04 9.17
C ILE A 8 -53.24 -45.81 7.65
N GLY A 9 -53.44 -46.87 6.87
CA GLY A 9 -53.66 -46.79 5.43
C GLY A 9 -55.07 -47.20 5.06
N VAL A 10 -55.61 -46.61 3.99
CA VAL A 10 -56.80 -47.11 3.28
C VAL A 10 -56.46 -47.06 1.79
N GLY A 11 -56.63 -48.18 1.09
CA GLY A 11 -56.42 -48.27 -0.35
C GLY A 11 -57.73 -48.15 -1.13
N VAL A 12 -57.62 -47.72 -2.39
CA VAL A 12 -58.66 -47.88 -3.41
C VAL A 12 -57.97 -48.42 -4.67
N GLY A 13 -58.38 -49.61 -5.12
CA GLY A 13 -57.84 -50.25 -6.32
C GLY A 13 -58.67 -49.93 -7.57
N ILE A 14 -58.04 -49.96 -8.75
CA ILE A 14 -58.73 -49.94 -10.05
C ILE A 14 -58.20 -51.09 -10.92
N HIS A 15 -59.14 -51.71 -11.63
CA HIS A 15 -58.97 -52.95 -12.41
C HIS A 15 -58.06 -52.81 -13.65
N VAL A 16 -57.45 -53.94 -14.03
CA VAL A 16 -56.77 -54.13 -15.33
C VAL A 16 -57.74 -54.77 -16.32
N SER A 17 -57.75 -54.29 -17.57
CA SER A 17 -58.39 -54.97 -18.71
C SER A 17 -57.51 -54.80 -19.94
N GLY A 18 -56.95 -55.90 -20.45
CA GLY A 18 -56.12 -55.90 -21.66
C GLY A 18 -56.93 -56.33 -22.90
N LYS A 19 -56.56 -55.78 -24.07
CA LYS A 19 -56.89 -56.38 -25.37
C LYS A 19 -55.70 -56.28 -26.33
N THR A 20 -55.45 -57.39 -27.04
CA THR A 20 -54.41 -57.58 -28.05
C THR A 20 -54.96 -57.42 -29.47
N HIS A 21 -54.18 -56.87 -30.41
CA HIS A 21 -53.76 -57.58 -31.64
C HIS A 21 -52.96 -56.72 -32.66
N LYS A 22 -51.89 -57.33 -33.21
CA LYS A 22 -51.40 -57.42 -34.62
C LYS A 22 -51.62 -56.19 -35.56
N ARG A 23 -50.69 -55.81 -36.45
CA ARG A 23 -50.00 -56.67 -37.47
C ARG A 23 -48.91 -55.90 -38.29
N ALA A 24 -47.92 -56.61 -38.85
CA ALA A 24 -47.05 -56.27 -40.01
C ALA A 24 -46.03 -55.09 -39.92
N GLU A 25 -44.72 -55.19 -40.19
CA GLU A 25 -43.94 -55.78 -41.33
C GLU A 25 -43.94 -54.82 -42.56
N VAL A 26 -42.86 -54.42 -43.27
CA VAL A 26 -41.43 -54.87 -43.48
C VAL A 26 -40.55 -53.62 -43.83
N LEU A 27 -39.33 -53.36 -43.32
CA LEU A 27 -37.95 -53.94 -43.51
C LEU A 27 -37.15 -53.44 -44.76
N ASN A 28 -36.04 -52.70 -44.55
CA ASN A 28 -34.82 -52.65 -45.41
C ASN A 28 -33.68 -51.93 -44.64
N GLN A 29 -32.73 -52.64 -44.01
CA GLN A 29 -31.50 -53.23 -44.57
C GLN A 29 -30.33 -52.26 -44.83
N THR A 30 -29.32 -52.31 -43.95
CA THR A 30 -27.89 -52.42 -44.31
C THR A 30 -27.10 -53.03 -43.14
N LYS A 31 -25.91 -53.60 -43.43
CA LYS A 31 -25.27 -54.68 -42.63
C LYS A 31 -24.26 -54.19 -41.57
N PRO A 32 -23.83 -55.06 -40.62
CA PRO A 32 -23.17 -54.66 -39.38
C PRO A 32 -21.63 -54.68 -39.43
N THR A 33 -21.02 -54.01 -38.46
CA THR A 33 -19.61 -54.20 -38.07
C THR A 33 -19.53 -54.50 -36.57
N THR A 34 -18.83 -55.57 -36.20
CA THR A 34 -18.67 -56.03 -34.83
C THR A 34 -17.65 -55.21 -34.04
N THR A 35 -18.01 -54.74 -32.83
CA THR A 35 -17.03 -54.28 -31.85
C THR A 35 -17.34 -54.84 -30.45
N LYS A 36 -16.27 -55.24 -29.76
CA LYS A 36 -16.28 -56.06 -28.54
C LYS A 36 -17.02 -55.38 -27.37
N ILE A 37 -17.70 -56.19 -26.56
CA ILE A 37 -18.19 -55.80 -25.22
C ILE A 37 -16.97 -55.43 -24.35
N PRO A 38 -16.87 -54.20 -23.84
CA PRO A 38 -15.88 -53.86 -22.82
C PRO A 38 -16.36 -54.40 -21.47
N THR A 39 -15.57 -55.27 -20.86
CA THR A 39 -15.70 -55.63 -19.45
C THR A 39 -15.74 -54.36 -18.59
N THR A 40 -16.74 -54.25 -17.72
CA THR A 40 -16.88 -53.14 -16.78
C THR A 40 -15.74 -53.12 -15.78
N THR A 41 -14.76 -52.24 -16.02
CA THR A 41 -13.77 -51.85 -15.01
C THR A 41 -14.49 -51.31 -13.78
N PRO A 42 -14.05 -51.62 -12.54
CA PRO A 42 -14.60 -50.97 -11.36
C PRO A 42 -14.46 -49.45 -11.47
N LEU A 43 -15.52 -48.71 -11.14
CA LEU A 43 -15.46 -47.26 -10.99
C LEU A 43 -14.41 -46.93 -9.93
N LYS A 44 -13.31 -46.27 -10.33
CA LYS A 44 -12.39 -45.65 -9.38
C LYS A 44 -13.18 -44.63 -8.57
N VAL A 45 -13.33 -44.91 -7.27
CA VAL A 45 -13.72 -43.90 -6.30
C VAL A 45 -12.66 -42.81 -6.32
N SER A 46 -13.07 -41.55 -6.25
CA SER A 46 -12.13 -40.42 -6.28
C SER A 46 -11.35 -40.36 -4.96
N ASP A 47 -10.03 -40.55 -5.02
CA ASP A 47 -9.10 -40.46 -3.88
C ASP A 47 -8.87 -39.00 -3.39
N ARG A 48 -9.90 -38.13 -3.44
CA ARG A 48 -9.77 -36.69 -3.16
C ARG A 48 -10.60 -36.25 -1.96
N HIS A 49 -10.03 -35.35 -1.17
CA HIS A 49 -10.62 -34.82 0.05
C HIS A 49 -11.51 -33.60 -0.24
N PRO A 50 -12.72 -33.50 0.37
CA PRO A 50 -13.53 -32.29 0.30
C PRO A 50 -12.79 -31.06 0.86
N LEU A 51 -13.08 -29.89 0.31
CA LEU A 51 -12.60 -28.60 0.77
C LEU A 51 -13.71 -27.83 1.51
N LEU A 52 -13.44 -27.44 2.76
CA LEU A 52 -14.25 -26.54 3.57
C LEU A 52 -13.54 -25.19 3.70
N LEU A 53 -14.04 -24.17 3.03
CA LEU A 53 -13.55 -22.80 3.09
C LEU A 53 -14.43 -21.97 4.05
N ILE A 54 -13.84 -21.49 5.13
CA ILE A 54 -14.50 -20.65 6.14
C ILE A 54 -13.90 -19.24 6.08
N ALA A 55 -14.75 -18.23 5.97
CA ALA A 55 -14.36 -16.83 6.08
C ALA A 55 -15.03 -16.17 7.30
N ILE A 56 -14.26 -15.47 8.12
CA ILE A 56 -14.74 -14.72 9.28
C ILE A 56 -14.63 -13.23 8.99
N GLY A 57 -15.76 -12.53 8.91
CA GLY A 57 -15.77 -11.10 8.60
C GLY A 57 -15.10 -10.24 9.68
N HIS A 58 -14.31 -9.24 9.28
CA HIS A 58 -13.67 -8.26 10.18
C HIS A 58 -12.65 -8.83 11.19
N PHE A 59 -12.19 -10.07 11.02
CA PHE A 59 -11.24 -10.69 11.93
C PHE A 59 -9.79 -10.26 11.60
N ARG A 60 -9.21 -9.37 12.41
CA ARG A 60 -7.80 -8.94 12.25
C ARG A 60 -6.83 -10.10 12.49
N ALA A 61 -5.66 -10.06 11.84
CA ALA A 61 -4.54 -10.96 12.14
C ALA A 61 -4.21 -11.01 13.65
N ASN A 62 -4.02 -9.84 14.27
CA ASN A 62 -3.70 -9.70 15.70
C ASN A 62 -4.82 -10.10 16.68
N TYR A 63 -6.01 -10.49 16.20
CA TYR A 63 -7.01 -11.10 17.07
C TYR A 63 -6.63 -12.52 17.48
N LEU A 64 -5.78 -13.22 16.71
CA LEU A 64 -5.27 -14.53 17.11
C LEU A 64 -4.51 -14.49 18.44
N ASP A 65 -3.88 -13.36 18.79
CA ASP A 65 -3.14 -13.19 20.04
C ASP A 65 -4.04 -12.91 21.27
N ARG A 66 -5.35 -12.73 21.08
CA ARG A 66 -6.29 -12.50 22.19
C ARG A 66 -6.56 -13.80 22.96
N ASN A 67 -6.84 -13.70 24.26
CA ASN A 67 -7.14 -14.85 25.13
C ASN A 67 -8.56 -15.46 24.92
N VAL A 68 -9.07 -15.46 23.68
CA VAL A 68 -10.42 -15.91 23.30
C VAL A 68 -10.46 -16.74 21.99
N THR A 69 -9.29 -17.13 21.48
CA THR A 69 -9.08 -17.77 20.16
C THR A 69 -8.42 -19.16 20.29
N GLU A 70 -8.67 -19.88 21.38
CA GLU A 70 -7.97 -21.12 21.72
C GLU A 70 -8.00 -22.16 20.59
N THR A 71 -9.15 -22.35 19.95
CA THR A 71 -9.33 -23.31 18.85
C THR A 71 -8.62 -22.83 17.59
N LEU A 72 -8.76 -21.56 17.22
CA LEU A 72 -8.08 -20.97 16.06
C LEU A 72 -6.55 -21.02 16.22
N ARG A 73 -6.03 -20.73 17.42
CA ARG A 73 -4.60 -20.83 17.74
C ARG A 73 -4.10 -22.26 17.67
N MET A 74 -4.83 -23.22 18.23
CA MET A 74 -4.51 -24.65 18.10
C MET A 74 -4.46 -25.08 16.63
N LEU A 75 -5.44 -24.68 15.81
CA LEU A 75 -5.46 -24.99 14.38
C LEU A 75 -4.29 -24.36 13.61
N ALA A 76 -3.89 -23.13 13.94
CA ALA A 76 -2.71 -22.48 13.38
C ALA A 76 -1.41 -23.19 13.77
N GLN A 77 -1.29 -23.62 15.02
CA GLN A 77 -0.11 -24.33 15.56
C GLN A 77 0.01 -25.76 15.03
N GLU A 78 -1.12 -26.47 14.82
CA GLU A 78 -1.13 -27.84 14.30
C GLU A 78 -1.00 -27.87 12.76
N GLY A 79 -1.62 -26.94 12.04
CA GLY A 79 -1.65 -26.90 10.57
C GLY A 79 -0.63 -25.95 9.93
N VAL A 80 -1.02 -25.34 8.81
CA VAL A 80 -0.32 -24.21 8.19
C VAL A 80 -1.01 -22.91 8.59
N HIS A 81 -0.25 -21.86 8.88
CA HIS A 81 -0.78 -20.50 8.97
C HIS A 81 0.21 -19.50 8.37
N ALA A 82 -0.24 -18.28 8.09
CA ALA A 82 0.64 -17.18 7.75
C ALA A 82 0.64 -16.14 8.88
N THR A 83 1.74 -15.40 9.06
CA THR A 83 1.82 -14.28 10.01
C THR A 83 0.69 -13.27 9.75
N TYR A 84 0.37 -13.03 8.47
CA TYR A 84 -0.90 -12.49 8.02
C TYR A 84 -1.18 -12.82 6.55
N MET A 85 -2.43 -12.71 6.15
CA MET A 85 -2.84 -12.58 4.75
C MET A 85 -3.13 -11.10 4.43
N GLN A 86 -2.70 -10.64 3.27
CA GLN A 86 -3.03 -9.31 2.76
C GLN A 86 -4.30 -9.35 1.91
N SER A 87 -5.25 -8.51 2.27
CA SER A 87 -6.46 -8.22 1.51
C SER A 87 -6.14 -7.33 0.30
N VAL A 88 -6.90 -7.46 -0.79
CA VAL A 88 -6.86 -6.53 -1.92
C VAL A 88 -7.47 -5.18 -1.55
N TYR A 89 -7.13 -4.14 -2.32
CA TYR A 89 -7.68 -2.81 -2.14
C TYR A 89 -8.99 -2.60 -2.93
N PRO A 90 -10.03 -1.98 -2.34
CA PRO A 90 -10.16 -1.57 -0.95
C PRO A 90 -10.43 -2.76 -0.03
N THR A 91 -10.02 -2.63 1.23
CA THR A 91 -10.16 -3.64 2.29
C THR A 91 -11.61 -3.73 2.81
N LEU A 92 -12.52 -4.08 1.91
CA LEU A 92 -13.97 -4.21 2.08
C LEU A 92 -14.45 -5.65 1.81
N SER A 93 -15.60 -6.05 2.37
CA SER A 93 -16.00 -7.46 2.45
C SER A 93 -16.32 -8.05 1.09
N SER A 94 -17.21 -7.42 0.30
CA SER A 94 -17.67 -7.96 -0.98
C SER A 94 -16.56 -8.04 -2.02
N PRO A 95 -15.66 -7.04 -2.17
CA PRO A 95 -14.46 -7.17 -3.00
C PRO A 95 -13.61 -8.36 -2.56
N ASN A 96 -13.16 -8.41 -1.30
CA ASN A 96 -12.20 -9.41 -0.83
C ASN A 96 -12.76 -10.84 -0.83
N LEU A 97 -13.99 -11.06 -0.37
CA LEU A 97 -14.65 -12.37 -0.39
C LEU A 97 -14.81 -12.89 -1.83
N TYR A 98 -14.95 -12.03 -2.82
CA TYR A 98 -15.04 -12.43 -4.22
C TYR A 98 -13.65 -12.60 -4.87
N SER A 99 -12.65 -11.79 -4.51
CA SER A 99 -11.24 -12.02 -4.89
C SER A 99 -10.73 -13.38 -4.42
N ILE A 100 -10.99 -13.77 -3.17
CA ILE A 100 -10.61 -15.09 -2.60
C ILE A 100 -11.07 -16.25 -3.48
N VAL A 101 -12.31 -16.19 -4.00
CA VAL A 101 -12.92 -17.29 -4.77
C VAL A 101 -12.73 -17.18 -6.28
N THR A 102 -12.17 -16.09 -6.80
CA THR A 102 -11.91 -15.89 -8.25
C THR A 102 -10.43 -15.77 -8.59
N GLY A 103 -9.57 -15.42 -7.63
CA GLY A 103 -8.17 -15.06 -7.84
C GLY A 103 -7.97 -13.74 -8.57
N LEU A 104 -9.01 -12.91 -8.66
CA LEU A 104 -9.01 -11.66 -9.43
C LEU A 104 -8.97 -10.42 -8.52
N TYR A 105 -8.41 -9.33 -9.03
CA TYR A 105 -8.53 -8.01 -8.41
C TYR A 105 -9.94 -7.41 -8.60
N PRO A 106 -10.37 -6.46 -7.73
CA PRO A 106 -11.69 -5.82 -7.79
C PRO A 106 -12.03 -5.16 -9.13
N GLU A 107 -11.05 -4.58 -9.81
CA GLU A 107 -11.24 -4.01 -11.15
C GLU A 107 -11.58 -5.09 -12.20
N SER A 108 -11.00 -6.29 -12.08
CA SER A 108 -11.19 -7.40 -13.01
C SER A 108 -12.52 -8.12 -12.79
N HIS A 109 -12.83 -8.50 -11.54
CA HIS A 109 -14.08 -9.19 -11.22
C HIS A 109 -15.30 -8.25 -11.06
N GLY A 110 -15.07 -6.93 -11.01
CA GLY A 110 -16.11 -5.90 -11.11
C GLY A 110 -16.94 -5.64 -9.85
N ILE A 111 -16.49 -6.12 -8.69
CA ILE A 111 -17.06 -5.80 -7.37
C ILE A 111 -16.06 -4.89 -6.67
N THR A 112 -16.13 -3.59 -6.97
CA THR A 112 -15.11 -2.59 -6.57
C THR A 112 -15.35 -2.00 -5.18
N ASN A 113 -16.54 -2.19 -4.61
CA ASN A 113 -16.93 -1.70 -3.29
C ASN A 113 -18.15 -2.50 -2.77
N ASP A 114 -18.46 -2.40 -1.47
CA ASP A 114 -19.70 -2.95 -0.90
C ASP A 114 -20.95 -2.19 -1.35
N VAL A 115 -20.79 -0.92 -1.74
CA VAL A 115 -21.84 -0.09 -2.35
C VAL A 115 -21.26 0.54 -3.61
N MET A 116 -21.88 0.30 -4.76
CA MET A 116 -21.43 0.84 -6.05
C MET A 116 -22.60 1.12 -6.98
N VAL A 117 -22.42 2.02 -7.95
CA VAL A 117 -23.37 2.30 -9.03
C VAL A 117 -22.66 2.13 -10.36
N ASP A 118 -23.37 1.57 -11.32
CA ASP A 118 -22.91 1.43 -12.70
C ASP A 118 -23.79 2.34 -13.57
N SER A 119 -23.18 3.44 -14.05
CA SER A 119 -23.87 4.50 -14.80
C SER A 119 -24.46 4.01 -16.12
N LYS A 120 -23.92 2.94 -16.71
CA LYS A 120 -24.34 2.40 -18.01
C LYS A 120 -25.63 1.59 -17.90
N ILE A 121 -25.73 0.75 -16.86
CA ILE A 121 -26.95 -0.03 -16.57
C ILE A 121 -27.92 0.70 -15.63
N LYS A 122 -27.54 1.88 -15.11
CA LYS A 122 -28.33 2.72 -14.18
C LYS A 122 -28.84 1.93 -12.96
N SER A 123 -28.00 1.05 -12.44
CA SER A 123 -28.31 0.16 -11.33
C SER A 123 -27.38 0.43 -10.15
N LYS A 124 -27.88 0.19 -8.94
CA LYS A 124 -27.13 0.27 -7.68
C LYS A 124 -26.94 -1.13 -7.12
N PHE A 125 -25.69 -1.46 -6.79
CA PHE A 125 -25.33 -2.60 -5.95
C PHE A 125 -25.18 -2.13 -4.51
N ASP A 126 -25.74 -2.88 -3.56
CA ASP A 126 -25.61 -2.64 -2.13
C ASP A 126 -25.55 -3.99 -1.42
N ALA A 127 -24.38 -4.35 -0.87
CA ALA A 127 -24.14 -5.63 -0.22
C ALA A 127 -25.10 -5.92 0.94
N LYS A 128 -25.63 -4.87 1.60
CA LYS A 128 -26.61 -5.02 2.69
C LYS A 128 -28.04 -5.25 2.15
N ASN A 129 -28.30 -5.01 0.85
CA ASN A 129 -29.56 -5.30 0.17
C ASN A 129 -29.40 -6.42 -0.89
N VAL A 130 -29.59 -7.66 -0.46
CA VAL A 130 -29.44 -8.88 -1.29
C VAL A 130 -30.16 -8.82 -2.63
N SER A 131 -31.34 -8.19 -2.74
CA SER A 131 -32.07 -8.13 -4.02
C SER A 131 -31.31 -7.36 -5.10
N SER A 132 -30.56 -6.33 -4.71
CA SER A 132 -29.73 -5.53 -5.62
C SER A 132 -28.51 -6.28 -6.15
N THR A 133 -28.08 -7.34 -5.44
CA THR A 133 -26.89 -8.12 -5.77
C THR A 133 -27.19 -9.32 -6.67
N LEU A 134 -28.46 -9.60 -6.99
CA LEU A 134 -28.86 -10.82 -7.72
C LEU A 134 -28.65 -10.76 -9.24
N ASP A 135 -28.41 -9.57 -9.81
CA ASP A 135 -28.11 -9.44 -11.24
C ASP A 135 -26.70 -9.99 -11.55
N PRO A 136 -26.57 -11.02 -12.42
CA PRO A 136 -25.27 -11.55 -12.84
C PRO A 136 -24.36 -10.52 -13.52
N SER A 137 -24.90 -9.42 -14.07
CA SER A 137 -24.10 -8.36 -14.72
C SER A 137 -23.06 -7.73 -13.79
N TRP A 138 -23.28 -7.78 -12.47
CA TRP A 138 -22.33 -7.33 -11.46
C TRP A 138 -21.09 -8.23 -11.36
N TRP A 139 -21.26 -9.54 -11.52
CA TRP A 139 -20.28 -10.55 -11.10
C TRP A 139 -19.50 -11.09 -12.29
N LYS A 140 -18.32 -10.51 -12.56
CA LYS A 140 -17.40 -10.98 -13.61
C LYS A 140 -16.48 -12.08 -13.07
N GLY A 141 -15.77 -12.77 -13.97
CA GLY A 141 -14.92 -13.91 -13.63
C GLY A 141 -15.73 -15.15 -13.20
N GLU A 142 -15.04 -16.27 -12.97
CA GLU A 142 -15.70 -17.51 -12.53
C GLU A 142 -15.21 -17.91 -11.12
N PRO A 143 -16.08 -17.82 -10.10
CA PRO A 143 -15.72 -18.24 -8.76
C PRO A 143 -15.57 -19.76 -8.68
N ILE A 144 -14.77 -20.24 -7.72
CA ILE A 144 -14.32 -21.64 -7.59
C ILE A 144 -15.46 -22.69 -7.65
N TRP A 145 -16.66 -22.35 -7.18
CA TRP A 145 -17.82 -23.24 -7.27
C TRP A 145 -18.33 -23.50 -8.70
N VAL A 146 -18.08 -22.58 -9.65
CA VAL A 146 -18.34 -22.81 -11.09
C VAL A 146 -17.45 -23.95 -11.60
N LYS A 147 -16.17 -23.98 -11.19
CA LYS A 147 -15.20 -25.01 -11.58
C LYS A 147 -15.55 -26.39 -11.02
N VAL A 148 -16.15 -26.44 -9.84
CA VAL A 148 -16.61 -27.67 -9.16
C VAL A 148 -17.96 -28.16 -9.69
N GLY A 149 -18.84 -27.23 -10.07
CA GLY A 149 -20.19 -27.49 -10.58
C GLY A 149 -21.25 -27.56 -9.49
N GLN A 150 -22.47 -27.13 -9.85
CA GLN A 150 -23.63 -26.93 -8.96
C GLN A 150 -23.86 -28.04 -7.92
N LYS A 151 -23.94 -29.31 -8.35
CA LYS A 151 -24.26 -30.47 -7.48
C LYS A 151 -23.11 -30.93 -6.57
N LYS A 152 -21.98 -30.22 -6.58
CA LYS A 152 -20.77 -30.57 -5.82
C LYS A 152 -20.24 -29.42 -4.97
N ALA A 153 -20.89 -28.26 -5.02
CA ALA A 153 -20.55 -27.07 -4.27
C ALA A 153 -21.76 -26.61 -3.43
N ILE A 154 -21.54 -26.36 -2.14
CA ILE A 154 -22.54 -25.82 -1.20
C ILE A 154 -21.99 -24.51 -0.64
N SER A 155 -22.84 -23.48 -0.48
CA SER A 155 -22.41 -22.17 0.03
C SER A 155 -23.36 -21.63 1.11
N PHE A 156 -22.77 -21.14 2.20
CA PHE A 156 -23.45 -20.47 3.31
C PHE A 156 -22.97 -19.03 3.41
N GLY A 157 -23.83 -18.07 3.04
CA GLY A 157 -23.56 -16.64 3.22
C GLY A 157 -22.54 -16.00 2.28
N TRP A 158 -21.85 -16.76 1.42
CA TRP A 158 -20.80 -16.22 0.56
C TRP A 158 -21.36 -15.27 -0.52
N PRO A 159 -20.78 -14.05 -0.72
CA PRO A 159 -21.18 -13.13 -1.80
C PRO A 159 -21.12 -13.78 -3.18
N GLY A 160 -22.08 -13.46 -4.05
CA GLY A 160 -22.18 -14.03 -5.41
C GLY A 160 -22.73 -15.47 -5.48
N ALA A 161 -22.71 -16.25 -4.39
CA ALA A 161 -23.14 -17.67 -4.43
C ALA A 161 -24.66 -17.89 -4.58
N LYS A 162 -25.49 -16.84 -4.51
CA LYS A 162 -26.92 -16.88 -4.87
C LYS A 162 -27.19 -16.50 -6.32
N VAL A 163 -26.16 -16.10 -7.06
CA VAL A 163 -26.25 -15.51 -8.40
C VAL A 163 -25.93 -16.56 -9.45
N ASN A 164 -26.61 -16.50 -10.59
CA ASN A 164 -26.36 -17.41 -11.71
C ASN A 164 -25.12 -16.97 -12.49
N ILE A 165 -23.94 -17.40 -12.07
CA ILE A 165 -22.65 -17.06 -12.69
C ILE A 165 -22.22 -18.23 -13.57
N SER A 166 -21.96 -18.00 -14.86
CA SER A 166 -21.67 -19.02 -15.87
C SER A 166 -22.65 -20.22 -15.90
N GLY A 167 -23.93 -20.00 -15.57
CA GLY A 167 -24.93 -21.07 -15.53
C GLY A 167 -24.94 -21.91 -14.25
N VAL A 168 -24.14 -21.54 -13.24
CA VAL A 168 -23.99 -22.30 -11.98
C VAL A 168 -24.46 -21.46 -10.78
N ILE A 169 -25.34 -22.05 -9.99
CA ILE A 169 -25.65 -21.63 -8.61
C ILE A 169 -25.31 -22.83 -7.70
N PRO A 170 -24.42 -22.69 -6.70
CA PRO A 170 -24.20 -23.72 -5.67
C PRO A 170 -25.49 -24.28 -5.08
N GLU A 171 -25.48 -25.55 -4.67
CA GLU A 171 -26.68 -26.18 -4.12
C GLU A 171 -27.11 -25.47 -2.82
N LYS A 172 -28.36 -24.99 -2.82
CA LYS A 172 -28.92 -24.20 -1.72
C LYS A 172 -29.19 -25.08 -0.51
N CYS A 173 -28.93 -24.54 0.68
CA CYS A 173 -29.64 -24.97 1.88
C CYS A 173 -31.16 -24.80 1.66
N PRO A 174 -32.01 -25.77 2.06
CA PRO A 174 -33.47 -25.62 2.02
C PRO A 174 -33.95 -24.33 2.70
N ASP A 175 -34.97 -23.69 2.11
CA ASP A 175 -35.26 -22.28 2.31
C ASP A 175 -35.58 -21.86 3.75
N ARG A 176 -34.78 -20.93 4.27
CA ARG A 176 -35.21 -19.88 5.22
C ARG A 176 -34.52 -18.57 4.86
N GLU A 177 -35.30 -17.51 4.65
CA GLU A 177 -34.83 -16.24 4.06
C GLU A 177 -34.09 -15.29 5.02
N LYS A 178 -33.36 -15.83 6.01
CA LYS A 178 -32.45 -15.08 6.88
C LYS A 178 -31.12 -15.82 6.94
N SER A 179 -30.02 -15.14 7.28
CA SER A 179 -28.73 -15.80 7.47
C SER A 179 -28.90 -17.02 8.38
N LEU A 180 -28.50 -18.19 7.89
CA LEU A 180 -28.69 -19.44 8.61
C LEU A 180 -27.86 -19.35 9.90
N PRO A 181 -28.46 -19.36 11.10
CA PRO A 181 -27.71 -19.16 12.35
C PRO A 181 -26.49 -20.06 12.39
N LYS A 182 -25.33 -19.52 12.79
CA LYS A 182 -24.00 -20.17 12.74
C LYS A 182 -24.02 -21.65 13.19
N LYS A 183 -24.74 -21.95 14.28
CA LYS A 183 -24.91 -23.29 14.86
C LYS A 183 -25.75 -24.27 14.00
N LEU A 184 -26.67 -23.78 13.16
CA LEU A 184 -27.40 -24.57 12.17
C LEU A 184 -26.58 -24.81 10.90
N ALA A 185 -25.83 -23.80 10.41
CA ALA A 185 -24.91 -23.96 9.30
C ALA A 185 -23.86 -25.05 9.62
N MET A 186 -23.19 -24.96 10.76
CA MET A 186 -22.27 -25.97 11.27
C MET A 186 -22.85 -27.40 11.25
N ARG A 187 -24.07 -27.59 11.79
CA ARG A 187 -24.75 -28.90 11.80
C ARG A 187 -25.00 -29.44 10.40
N TYR A 188 -25.39 -28.59 9.47
CA TYR A 188 -25.63 -28.98 8.07
C TYR A 188 -24.31 -29.31 7.37
N ILE A 189 -23.24 -28.53 7.57
CA ILE A 189 -21.89 -28.83 7.04
C ILE A 189 -21.43 -30.22 7.50
N VAL A 190 -21.55 -30.53 8.79
CA VAL A 190 -21.22 -31.86 9.34
C VAL A 190 -22.12 -32.96 8.77
N GLN A 191 -23.40 -32.68 8.50
CA GLN A 191 -24.30 -33.65 7.85
C GLN A 191 -23.88 -33.93 6.40
N GLN A 192 -23.51 -32.89 5.64
CA GLN A 192 -23.13 -33.02 4.24
C GLN A 192 -21.80 -33.78 4.07
N LEU A 193 -20.82 -33.51 4.95
CA LEU A 193 -19.54 -34.20 4.93
C LEU A 193 -19.62 -35.68 5.34
N LYS A 194 -20.75 -36.16 5.88
CA LYS A 194 -21.00 -37.59 6.15
C LYS A 194 -21.49 -38.39 4.95
N PHE A 195 -21.89 -37.74 3.86
CA PHE A 195 -22.38 -38.48 2.69
C PHE A 195 -21.27 -39.33 2.03
N PRO A 196 -21.62 -40.48 1.41
CA PRO A 196 -20.65 -41.28 0.68
C PRO A 196 -19.99 -40.50 -0.48
N PRO A 197 -18.72 -40.78 -0.86
CA PRO A 197 -17.96 -39.97 -1.84
C PRO A 197 -18.61 -39.73 -3.21
N VAL A 198 -19.62 -40.53 -3.58
CA VAL A 198 -20.39 -40.35 -4.84
C VAL A 198 -21.34 -39.14 -4.79
N VAL A 199 -21.84 -38.79 -3.60
CA VAL A 199 -22.82 -37.70 -3.38
C VAL A 199 -22.38 -36.69 -2.32
N GLN A 200 -21.17 -36.87 -1.76
CA GLN A 200 -20.52 -35.89 -0.88
C GLN A 200 -20.16 -34.62 -1.69
N PRO A 201 -20.40 -33.41 -1.16
CA PRO A 201 -19.91 -32.19 -1.82
C PRO A 201 -18.38 -32.18 -1.84
N HIS A 202 -17.81 -31.70 -2.94
CA HIS A 202 -16.37 -31.49 -3.07
C HIS A 202 -15.95 -30.15 -2.44
N LEU A 203 -16.83 -29.15 -2.47
CA LEU A 203 -16.59 -27.81 -1.93
C LEU A 203 -17.74 -27.40 -1.02
N ILE A 204 -17.40 -26.87 0.15
CA ILE A 204 -18.31 -26.15 1.03
C ILE A 204 -17.68 -24.79 1.34
N THR A 205 -18.39 -23.69 1.07
CA THR A 205 -17.97 -22.35 1.51
C THR A 205 -18.89 -21.82 2.61
N TRP A 206 -18.33 -21.15 3.61
CA TRP A 206 -19.09 -20.62 4.75
C TRP A 206 -18.53 -19.27 5.20
N TYR A 207 -19.34 -18.22 5.05
CA TYR A 207 -19.08 -16.90 5.61
C TYR A 207 -19.77 -16.74 6.96
N ILE A 208 -19.03 -16.20 7.94
CA ILE A 208 -19.45 -15.93 9.31
C ILE A 208 -19.36 -14.42 9.55
N ASP A 209 -20.51 -13.75 9.63
CA ASP A 209 -20.63 -12.29 9.74
C ASP A 209 -20.95 -11.79 11.17
N ASP A 210 -21.07 -12.69 12.16
CA ASP A 210 -21.40 -12.38 13.56
C ASP A 210 -20.53 -11.25 14.16
N LEU A 211 -19.25 -11.15 13.75
CA LEU A 211 -18.28 -10.17 14.23
C LEU A 211 -18.42 -8.78 13.58
N VAL A 212 -18.97 -8.71 12.36
CA VAL A 212 -19.04 -7.49 11.53
C VAL A 212 -19.82 -6.41 12.25
N ARG A 213 -21.07 -6.70 12.61
CA ARG A 213 -21.95 -5.72 13.29
C ARG A 213 -21.40 -5.29 14.63
N VAL A 214 -20.82 -6.21 15.42
CA VAL A 214 -20.31 -5.91 16.77
C VAL A 214 -19.11 -4.97 16.68
N SER A 215 -18.16 -5.26 15.79
CA SER A 215 -16.97 -4.45 15.58
C SER A 215 -17.26 -3.09 14.94
N GLU A 216 -18.22 -2.99 14.01
CA GLU A 216 -18.74 -1.69 13.50
C GLU A 216 -19.39 -0.85 14.62
N THR A 217 -20.26 -1.47 15.44
CA THR A 217 -21.11 -0.76 16.40
C THR A 217 -20.36 -0.31 17.66
N TYR A 218 -19.53 -1.18 18.23
CA TYR A 218 -18.87 -0.96 19.53
C TYR A 218 -17.38 -0.68 19.43
N GLY A 219 -16.82 -0.75 18.23
CA GLY A 219 -15.40 -0.61 17.97
C GLY A 219 -14.62 -1.92 18.18
N PRO A 220 -13.50 -2.09 17.45
CA PRO A 220 -12.77 -3.36 17.33
C PRO A 220 -12.04 -3.81 18.61
N ASP A 221 -11.81 -2.89 19.53
CA ASP A 221 -11.05 -3.14 20.77
C ASP A 221 -11.98 -3.29 21.99
N SER A 222 -13.30 -3.36 21.77
CA SER A 222 -14.30 -3.50 22.84
C SER A 222 -14.38 -4.94 23.39
N PRO A 223 -14.77 -5.13 24.67
CA PRO A 223 -15.00 -6.46 25.24
C PRO A 223 -16.05 -7.29 24.48
N LEU A 224 -17.05 -6.64 23.90
CA LEU A 224 -18.09 -7.31 23.10
C LEU A 224 -17.53 -7.97 21.83
N VAL A 225 -16.44 -7.43 21.27
CA VAL A 225 -15.70 -8.08 20.17
C VAL A 225 -15.01 -9.36 20.66
N ASN A 226 -14.51 -9.40 21.90
CA ASN A 226 -13.95 -10.62 22.48
C ASN A 226 -15.03 -11.69 22.72
N ASP A 227 -16.23 -11.31 23.17
CA ASP A 227 -17.36 -12.22 23.33
C ASP A 227 -17.81 -12.80 21.98
N ALA A 228 -17.85 -11.96 20.93
CA ALA A 228 -18.18 -12.40 19.57
C ALA A 228 -17.12 -13.33 18.98
N ILE A 229 -15.83 -13.01 19.15
CA ILE A 229 -14.71 -13.90 18.78
C ILE A 229 -14.83 -15.24 19.51
N LYS A 230 -15.14 -15.22 20.82
CA LYS A 230 -15.29 -16.43 21.62
C LYS A 230 -16.43 -17.33 21.14
N ASP A 231 -17.63 -16.82 20.84
CA ASP A 231 -18.72 -17.67 20.33
C ASP A 231 -18.44 -18.20 18.91
N ILE A 232 -17.59 -17.53 18.13
CA ILE A 232 -17.06 -18.07 16.87
C ILE A 232 -16.07 -19.21 17.14
N ASP A 233 -15.06 -19.00 18.00
CA ASP A 233 -14.06 -20.01 18.37
C ASP A 233 -14.70 -21.26 19.01
N ASP A 234 -15.60 -21.08 19.98
CA ASP A 234 -16.37 -22.17 20.61
C ASP A 234 -17.21 -22.94 19.57
N THR A 235 -17.75 -22.25 18.55
CA THR A 235 -18.49 -22.93 17.46
C THR A 235 -17.57 -23.71 16.54
N LEU A 236 -16.38 -23.19 16.23
CA LEU A 236 -15.34 -23.93 15.49
C LEU A 236 -14.82 -25.12 16.30
N GLN A 237 -14.74 -25.02 17.62
CA GLN A 237 -14.38 -26.14 18.49
C GLN A 237 -15.39 -27.29 18.38
N VAL A 238 -16.69 -26.98 18.42
CA VAL A 238 -17.76 -27.98 18.23
C VAL A 238 -17.72 -28.57 16.83
N LEU A 239 -17.44 -27.77 15.78
CA LEU A 239 -17.23 -28.26 14.43
C LEU A 239 -16.08 -29.27 14.38
N MET A 240 -14.89 -28.90 14.86
CA MET A 240 -13.70 -29.75 14.81
C MET A 240 -13.88 -31.04 15.63
N ASN A 241 -14.52 -30.97 16.79
CA ASN A 241 -14.87 -32.15 17.59
C ASN A 241 -15.85 -33.08 16.86
N GLN A 242 -16.83 -32.53 16.13
CA GLN A 242 -17.74 -33.33 15.31
C GLN A 242 -17.04 -33.95 14.09
N LEU A 243 -16.16 -33.21 13.40
CA LEU A 243 -15.39 -33.76 12.27
C LEU A 243 -14.45 -34.89 12.74
N ARG A 244 -13.69 -34.67 13.83
CA ARG A 244 -12.77 -35.67 14.43
C ARG A 244 -13.49 -36.96 14.88
N SER A 245 -14.71 -36.86 15.40
CA SER A 245 -15.46 -38.01 15.95
C SER A 245 -16.30 -38.78 14.93
N LEU A 246 -16.68 -38.14 13.81
CA LEU A 246 -17.64 -38.68 12.84
C LEU A 246 -17.03 -39.04 11.48
N LEU A 247 -15.89 -38.44 11.14
CA LEU A 247 -15.13 -38.74 9.93
C LEU A 247 -13.87 -39.51 10.32
N ARG A 248 -13.33 -40.36 9.44
CA ARG A 248 -12.13 -41.16 9.73
C ARG A 248 -10.88 -40.27 9.75
N HIS A 249 -10.64 -39.69 10.91
CA HIS A 249 -9.48 -38.92 11.40
C HIS A 249 -9.00 -37.69 10.60
N SER A 250 -8.81 -37.75 9.27
CA SER A 250 -8.17 -36.67 8.49
C SER A 250 -8.66 -36.59 7.03
N SER A 251 -9.97 -36.60 6.78
CA SER A 251 -10.51 -36.75 5.41
C SER A 251 -10.96 -35.45 4.71
N VAL A 252 -10.74 -34.27 5.30
CA VAL A 252 -11.26 -32.98 4.81
C VAL A 252 -10.16 -31.92 4.90
N ASN A 253 -9.98 -31.15 3.83
CA ASN A 253 -9.16 -29.95 3.81
C ASN A 253 -9.98 -28.77 4.31
N ILE A 254 -9.46 -28.02 5.26
CA ILE A 254 -10.11 -26.85 5.86
C ILE A 254 -9.21 -25.64 5.67
N ILE A 255 -9.78 -24.56 5.16
CA ILE A 255 -9.14 -23.24 5.09
C ILE A 255 -10.00 -22.27 5.91
N ILE A 256 -9.40 -21.56 6.85
CA ILE A 256 -10.03 -20.49 7.64
C ILE A 256 -9.30 -19.19 7.32
N VAL A 257 -10.04 -18.19 6.85
CA VAL A 257 -9.52 -16.87 6.47
C VAL A 257 -10.40 -15.76 7.07
N SER A 258 -9.93 -14.52 6.96
CA SER A 258 -10.81 -13.36 6.97
C SER A 258 -10.76 -12.61 5.65
N ASP A 259 -11.80 -11.80 5.42
CA ASP A 259 -11.90 -10.91 4.27
C ASP A 259 -10.91 -9.74 4.39
N HIS A 260 -10.87 -9.12 5.56
CA HIS A 260 -9.96 -8.05 5.97
C HIS A 260 -10.04 -7.83 7.49
N GLY A 261 -9.11 -7.02 8.01
CA GLY A 261 -9.22 -6.49 9.37
C GLY A 261 -10.17 -5.28 9.48
N ILE A 262 -10.09 -4.52 10.57
CA ILE A 262 -10.96 -3.37 10.85
C ILE A 262 -10.20 -2.31 11.67
N MET A 263 -10.45 -1.02 11.49
CA MET A 263 -9.81 0.11 12.19
C MET A 263 -10.76 0.71 13.24
N LYS A 264 -10.23 1.23 14.35
CA LYS A 264 -11.01 2.03 15.32
C LYS A 264 -11.25 3.43 14.75
N THR A 265 -12.48 3.93 14.85
CA THR A 265 -12.91 5.21 14.27
C THR A 265 -13.72 6.04 15.27
N SER A 266 -13.75 7.37 15.13
CA SER A 266 -14.38 8.29 16.11
C SER A 266 -15.21 9.39 15.42
N PRO A 267 -16.35 9.88 15.99
CA PRO A 267 -17.20 10.88 15.34
C PRO A 267 -16.49 12.20 15.03
N GLU A 268 -15.48 12.53 15.85
CA GLU A 268 -14.63 13.71 15.74
C GLU A 268 -13.65 13.61 14.55
N LEU A 269 -13.34 12.39 14.10
CA LEU A 269 -12.44 12.11 12.97
C LEU A 269 -13.22 11.94 11.67
N THR A 270 -14.16 12.84 11.40
CA THR A 270 -15.01 12.80 10.19
C THR A 270 -14.84 14.01 9.29
N ILE A 271 -14.65 13.77 7.99
CA ILE A 271 -14.47 14.79 6.95
C ILE A 271 -15.80 15.00 6.22
N GLN A 272 -16.32 16.22 6.21
CA GLN A 272 -17.51 16.56 5.43
C GLN A 272 -17.13 16.85 3.98
N LEU A 273 -17.66 16.08 3.02
CA LEU A 273 -17.55 16.43 1.60
C LEU A 273 -18.52 17.58 1.23
N PRO A 274 -18.16 18.45 0.25
CA PRO A 274 -19.05 19.46 -0.31
C PRO A 274 -20.28 18.83 -0.94
N SER A 275 -21.46 19.44 -0.81
CA SER A 275 -22.72 18.92 -1.36
C SER A 275 -22.68 18.64 -2.88
N ASN A 276 -23.39 17.60 -3.33
CA ASN A 276 -23.70 17.38 -4.75
C ASN A 276 -24.37 18.63 -5.37
N ASN A 277 -24.12 18.87 -6.65
CA ASN A 277 -24.76 19.93 -7.44
C ASN A 277 -25.11 19.41 -8.86
N SER A 278 -25.45 20.30 -9.78
CA SER A 278 -25.80 19.96 -11.18
C SER A 278 -24.65 19.39 -12.01
N ASP A 279 -23.40 19.64 -11.61
CA ASP A 279 -22.21 19.37 -12.41
C ASP A 279 -21.34 18.23 -11.84
N ILE A 280 -21.49 17.94 -10.53
CA ILE A 280 -20.86 16.83 -9.83
C ILE A 280 -21.90 16.07 -9.00
N GLU A 281 -22.13 14.81 -9.38
CA GLU A 281 -22.81 13.80 -8.57
C GLU A 281 -21.76 12.84 -8.00
N TRP A 282 -21.58 12.85 -6.67
CA TRP A 282 -20.78 11.86 -5.96
C TRP A 282 -21.65 10.96 -5.08
N GLN A 283 -21.14 9.76 -4.81
CA GLN A 283 -21.76 8.79 -3.91
C GLN A 283 -20.75 8.29 -2.87
N ILE A 284 -21.10 8.41 -1.59
CA ILE A 284 -20.33 7.80 -0.49
C ILE A 284 -20.56 6.30 -0.50
N ASN A 285 -19.46 5.55 -0.53
CA ASN A 285 -19.42 4.10 -0.67
C ASN A 285 -18.58 3.53 0.47
N GLY A 286 -19.23 2.93 1.47
CA GLY A 286 -18.55 2.24 2.59
C GLY A 286 -18.03 3.13 3.73
N LYS A 287 -18.54 4.36 3.93
CA LYS A 287 -18.16 5.35 4.98
C LYS A 287 -16.72 5.90 4.88
N THR A 288 -15.73 5.13 4.46
CA THR A 288 -14.32 5.54 4.34
C THR A 288 -13.95 6.06 2.95
N SER A 289 -14.77 5.77 1.94
CA SER A 289 -14.54 6.18 0.55
C SER A 289 -15.78 6.77 -0.12
N ALA A 290 -15.58 7.49 -1.21
CA ALA A 290 -16.61 7.97 -2.11
C ALA A 290 -16.13 7.86 -3.55
N MET A 291 -17.05 7.59 -4.47
CA MET A 291 -16.79 7.55 -5.91
C MET A 291 -17.56 8.66 -6.59
N ILE A 292 -16.98 9.19 -7.66
CA ILE A 292 -17.61 10.19 -8.52
C ILE A 292 -17.68 9.59 -9.92
N ALA A 293 -18.88 9.57 -10.49
CA ALA A 293 -19.10 9.28 -11.90
C ALA A 293 -19.71 10.53 -12.51
N LEU A 294 -19.04 11.13 -13.50
CA LEU A 294 -19.53 12.37 -14.09
C LEU A 294 -20.64 12.07 -15.11
N ALA A 295 -21.60 12.98 -15.24
CA ALA A 295 -22.69 12.83 -16.19
C ALA A 295 -22.15 12.85 -17.64
N GLU A 296 -22.42 11.78 -18.40
CA GLU A 296 -22.00 11.69 -19.81
C GLU A 296 -22.65 12.79 -20.66
N GLY A 297 -21.87 13.40 -21.57
CA GLY A 297 -22.39 14.22 -22.67
C GLY A 297 -22.24 15.74 -22.55
N ASN A 298 -21.72 16.29 -21.45
CA ASN A 298 -21.55 17.73 -21.29
C ASN A 298 -20.07 18.15 -21.36
N SER A 299 -19.67 19.07 -22.23
CA SER A 299 -18.27 19.52 -22.34
C SER A 299 -17.79 20.31 -21.11
N THR A 300 -18.73 20.86 -20.35
CA THR A 300 -18.51 21.46 -19.02
C THR A 300 -18.04 20.44 -17.97
N SER A 301 -18.25 19.13 -18.19
CA SER A 301 -17.87 18.08 -17.22
C SER A 301 -16.36 17.95 -17.04
N THR A 302 -15.53 18.19 -18.06
CA THR A 302 -14.06 18.08 -17.96
C THR A 302 -13.46 19.26 -17.21
N SER A 303 -13.97 20.49 -17.44
CA SER A 303 -13.62 21.66 -16.63
C SER A 303 -14.12 21.51 -15.20
N GLY A 304 -15.36 21.05 -15.02
CA GLY A 304 -15.95 20.77 -13.70
C GLY A 304 -15.17 19.70 -12.93
N LYS A 305 -14.74 18.61 -13.58
CA LYS A 305 -13.85 17.59 -12.99
C LYS A 305 -12.57 18.22 -12.46
N THR A 306 -11.90 19.01 -13.29
CA THR A 306 -10.61 19.62 -12.98
C THR A 306 -10.74 20.63 -11.82
N GLU A 307 -11.78 21.46 -11.85
CA GLU A 307 -12.06 22.43 -10.80
C GLU A 307 -12.49 21.77 -9.49
N PHE A 308 -13.34 20.75 -9.54
CA PHE A 308 -13.76 19.98 -8.36
C PHE A 308 -12.58 19.25 -7.70
N ILE A 309 -11.74 18.55 -8.49
CA ILE A 309 -10.52 17.92 -7.98
C ILE A 309 -9.62 18.98 -7.36
N LYS A 310 -9.39 20.12 -8.02
CA LYS A 310 -8.55 21.21 -7.52
C LYS A 310 -9.08 21.85 -6.23
N ASN A 311 -10.40 21.94 -6.07
CA ASN A 311 -11.05 22.50 -4.88
C ASN A 311 -11.05 21.52 -3.69
N LEU A 312 -11.06 20.22 -3.95
CA LEU A 312 -10.93 19.20 -2.90
C LEU A 312 -9.49 18.81 -2.58
N GLU A 313 -8.56 18.87 -3.54
CA GLU A 313 -7.16 18.51 -3.34
C GLU A 313 -6.57 19.39 -2.22
N CYS A 314 -6.03 18.75 -1.18
CA CYS A 314 -5.53 19.41 0.01
C CYS A 314 -6.56 20.22 0.84
N SER A 315 -7.86 20.13 0.56
CA SER A 315 -8.92 20.78 1.37
C SER A 315 -8.95 20.30 2.82
N HIS A 316 -8.50 19.07 3.07
CA HIS A 316 -8.28 18.51 4.41
C HIS A 316 -7.07 17.57 4.39
N SER A 317 -6.22 17.63 5.42
CA SER A 317 -4.97 16.86 5.48
C SER A 317 -5.17 15.34 5.45
N HIS A 318 -6.32 14.84 5.90
CA HIS A 318 -6.63 13.41 5.94
C HIS A 318 -7.49 12.91 4.77
N LEU A 319 -7.75 13.76 3.77
CA LEU A 319 -8.46 13.37 2.54
C LEU A 319 -7.43 12.98 1.45
N LYS A 320 -7.62 11.81 0.83
CA LYS A 320 -6.87 11.38 -0.36
C LYS A 320 -7.82 11.30 -1.55
N ILE A 321 -7.36 11.80 -2.70
CA ILE A 321 -8.09 11.85 -3.96
C ILE A 321 -7.21 11.20 -5.01
N PHE A 322 -7.79 10.27 -5.75
CA PHE A 322 -7.11 9.54 -6.79
C PHE A 322 -7.89 9.60 -8.09
N THR A 323 -7.15 9.77 -9.18
CA THR A 323 -7.57 9.56 -10.56
C THR A 323 -6.88 8.29 -11.07
N LYS A 324 -7.29 7.83 -12.26
CA LYS A 324 -6.64 6.71 -12.95
C LYS A 324 -5.10 6.86 -13.03
N ASP A 325 -4.62 8.09 -13.27
CA ASP A 325 -3.20 8.44 -13.40
C ASP A 325 -2.44 8.61 -12.08
N SER A 326 -3.13 8.73 -10.95
CA SER A 326 -2.52 9.14 -9.67
C SER A 326 -2.69 8.15 -8.51
N ILE A 327 -3.48 7.09 -8.70
CA ILE A 327 -3.54 5.99 -7.73
C ILE A 327 -2.21 5.21 -7.71
N PRO A 328 -1.75 4.72 -6.54
CA PRO A 328 -0.72 3.70 -6.47
C PRO A 328 -1.07 2.45 -7.30
N LYS A 329 -0.11 1.96 -8.09
CA LYS A 329 -0.31 0.77 -8.94
C LYS A 329 -0.52 -0.53 -8.14
N LEU A 330 -0.07 -0.57 -6.87
CA LEU A 330 -0.38 -1.64 -5.92
C LEU A 330 -1.89 -1.86 -5.72
N SER A 331 -2.74 -0.84 -5.95
CA SER A 331 -4.16 -0.92 -5.65
C SER A 331 -4.99 -1.74 -6.64
N HIS A 332 -4.52 -1.98 -7.88
CA HIS A 332 -5.22 -2.75 -8.93
C HIS A 332 -6.74 -2.47 -9.00
N PHE A 333 -7.09 -1.18 -9.03
CA PHE A 333 -8.43 -0.70 -8.71
C PHE A 333 -9.17 0.04 -9.83
N PHE A 334 -8.47 0.69 -10.75
CA PHE A 334 -9.03 1.74 -11.60
C PHE A 334 -9.37 1.29 -13.04
N ASN A 335 -9.07 0.05 -13.42
CA ASN A 335 -9.41 -0.53 -14.72
C ASN A 335 -10.86 -1.05 -14.81
N ASN A 336 -11.81 -0.34 -14.19
CA ASN A 336 -13.23 -0.68 -14.25
C ASN A 336 -14.11 0.58 -14.18
N PRO A 337 -15.17 0.72 -15.00
CA PRO A 337 -16.09 1.87 -14.92
C PRO A 337 -16.75 2.06 -13.54
N ARG A 338 -16.89 0.99 -12.76
CA ARG A 338 -17.49 1.02 -11.40
C ARG A 338 -16.56 1.56 -10.32
N SER A 339 -15.31 1.89 -10.66
CA SER A 339 -14.37 2.58 -9.76
C SER A 339 -14.56 4.10 -9.79
N GLY A 340 -15.33 4.61 -10.75
CA GLY A 340 -15.57 6.04 -10.97
C GLY A 340 -14.46 6.75 -11.73
N ASP A 341 -14.70 8.02 -12.03
CA ASP A 341 -13.78 8.98 -12.63
C ASP A 341 -12.74 9.53 -11.64
N VAL A 342 -13.14 9.57 -10.37
CA VAL A 342 -12.39 10.05 -9.21
C VAL A 342 -12.77 9.18 -8.02
N TYR A 343 -11.76 8.68 -7.32
CA TYR A 343 -11.90 7.90 -6.10
C TYR A 343 -11.39 8.73 -4.93
N ILE A 344 -12.26 8.97 -3.96
CA ILE A 344 -11.96 9.70 -2.73
C ILE A 344 -11.88 8.70 -1.59
N THR A 345 -10.82 8.77 -0.79
CA THR A 345 -10.62 7.95 0.40
C THR A 345 -9.98 8.79 1.51
N THR A 346 -9.72 8.17 2.65
CA THR A 346 -9.25 8.84 3.86
C THR A 346 -7.96 8.22 4.38
N ARG A 347 -7.14 9.01 5.09
CA ARG A 347 -6.07 8.45 5.93
C ARG A 347 -6.70 7.62 7.06
N ASN A 348 -5.94 6.66 7.58
CA ASN A 348 -6.35 5.71 8.60
C ASN A 348 -7.03 6.40 9.81
N GLN A 349 -8.03 5.74 10.40
CA GLN A 349 -8.94 6.23 11.46
C GLN A 349 -9.96 7.32 11.06
N TRP A 350 -9.74 8.05 9.96
CA TRP A 350 -10.71 9.05 9.48
C TRP A 350 -11.83 8.41 8.67
N MET A 351 -12.99 9.07 8.61
CA MET A 351 -14.11 8.66 7.76
C MET A 351 -14.72 9.86 7.03
N ILE A 352 -15.52 9.59 6.01
CA ILE A 352 -16.34 10.60 5.34
C ILE A 352 -17.67 10.72 6.11
N LYS A 353 -18.04 11.95 6.47
CA LYS A 353 -19.24 12.24 7.26
C LYS A 353 -20.50 11.96 6.44
N THR A 354 -21.33 11.05 6.94
CA THR A 354 -22.69 10.82 6.41
C THR A 354 -23.72 11.50 7.30
N LYS A 355 -24.94 11.73 6.79
CA LYS A 355 -25.97 12.49 7.53
C LYS A 355 -26.48 11.82 8.81
N ASN A 356 -26.45 10.48 8.92
CA ASN A 356 -27.07 9.74 10.03
C ASN A 356 -26.35 8.42 10.39
N ASP A 357 -25.22 8.07 9.77
CA ASP A 357 -24.58 6.76 9.95
C ASP A 357 -23.08 6.92 10.30
N PHE A 358 -22.75 6.60 11.55
CA PHE A 358 -21.41 6.61 12.11
C PHE A 358 -21.04 5.18 12.59
N SER A 359 -19.74 4.88 12.66
CA SER A 359 -19.20 3.57 13.00
C SER A 359 -18.03 3.74 13.98
N LEU A 360 -18.00 2.99 15.09
CA LEU A 360 -16.83 2.95 15.98
C LEU A 360 -15.73 2.00 15.45
N GLY A 361 -16.06 1.17 14.47
CA GLY A 361 -15.09 0.48 13.63
C GLY A 361 -15.42 0.58 12.14
N SER A 362 -14.40 0.68 11.28
CA SER A 362 -14.57 0.71 9.81
C SER A 362 -13.36 0.12 9.06
N SER A 363 -13.51 -0.12 7.75
CA SER A 363 -12.49 -0.72 6.88
C SER A 363 -12.46 -0.03 5.50
N GLY A 364 -11.73 -0.56 4.52
CA GLY A 364 -11.46 0.11 3.23
C GLY A 364 -10.19 0.97 3.21
N TYR A 365 -9.40 0.93 4.29
CA TYR A 365 -8.11 1.60 4.39
C TYR A 365 -6.98 0.84 3.67
N ASP A 366 -5.77 1.40 3.75
CA ASP A 366 -4.55 0.88 3.14
C ASP A 366 -4.26 -0.60 3.50
N VAL A 367 -3.98 -1.42 2.48
CA VAL A 367 -3.68 -2.87 2.63
C VAL A 367 -2.44 -3.15 3.49
N ARG A 368 -1.60 -2.15 3.72
CA ARG A 368 -0.35 -2.25 4.49
C ARG A 368 -0.54 -2.02 5.99
N ASP A 369 -1.64 -1.40 6.43
CA ASP A 369 -1.89 -1.15 7.85
C ASP A 369 -2.12 -2.47 8.61
N GLU A 370 -1.49 -2.61 9.78
CA GLU A 370 -1.58 -3.80 10.62
C GLU A 370 -3.02 -4.16 11.03
N ASN A 371 -3.89 -3.15 11.19
CA ASN A 371 -5.28 -3.37 11.55
C ASN A 371 -6.14 -3.85 10.37
N MET A 372 -5.67 -3.72 9.12
CA MET A 372 -6.33 -4.24 7.92
C MET A 372 -5.92 -5.68 7.57
N LYS A 373 -4.88 -6.22 8.21
CA LYS A 373 -4.36 -7.57 7.94
C LYS A 373 -5.37 -8.65 8.31
N ALA A 374 -5.49 -9.65 7.44
CA ALA A 374 -6.39 -10.79 7.58
C ALA A 374 -5.65 -12.03 8.12
N ILE A 375 -6.40 -13.02 8.61
CA ILE A 375 -5.85 -14.34 8.98
C ILE A 375 -5.81 -15.29 7.79
N PHE A 376 -4.88 -16.24 7.83
CA PHE A 376 -4.93 -17.47 7.05
C PHE A 376 -4.47 -18.64 7.92
N ILE A 377 -5.33 -19.66 8.04
CA ILE A 377 -5.09 -20.93 8.74
C ILE A 377 -5.59 -22.04 7.84
N ALA A 378 -4.84 -23.12 7.66
CA ALA A 378 -5.23 -24.27 6.87
C ALA A 378 -4.80 -25.58 7.55
N THR A 379 -5.66 -26.60 7.47
CA THR A 379 -5.38 -27.93 8.03
C THR A 379 -6.09 -29.00 7.22
N GLY A 380 -5.52 -30.18 7.11
CA GLY A 380 -6.09 -31.29 6.35
C GLY A 380 -5.01 -32.19 5.76
N PRO A 381 -5.42 -33.32 5.15
CA PRO A 381 -4.50 -34.33 4.61
C PRO A 381 -3.55 -33.80 3.53
N ASP A 382 -3.98 -32.81 2.75
CA ASP A 382 -3.20 -32.26 1.64
C ASP A 382 -2.33 -31.05 2.04
N PHE A 383 -2.46 -30.57 3.28
CA PHE A 383 -1.65 -29.49 3.86
C PHE A 383 -0.50 -30.03 4.69
N LYS A 384 0.58 -29.26 4.80
CA LYS A 384 1.64 -29.52 5.79
C LYS A 384 1.13 -29.26 7.21
N GLU A 385 1.86 -29.82 8.17
CA GLU A 385 1.61 -29.62 9.60
C GLU A 385 2.68 -28.71 10.20
N ARG A 386 2.29 -27.91 11.20
CA ARG A 386 3.15 -27.06 12.03
C ARG A 386 4.05 -26.11 11.22
N LEU A 387 3.49 -25.44 10.23
CA LEU A 387 4.21 -24.56 9.31
C LEU A 387 3.67 -23.13 9.35
N GLU A 388 4.49 -22.18 9.79
CA GLU A 388 4.26 -20.76 9.51
C GLU A 388 4.83 -20.41 8.12
N ILE A 389 4.06 -19.70 7.30
CA ILE A 389 4.48 -19.21 5.97
C ILE A 389 4.53 -17.68 5.91
N GLU A 390 5.40 -17.17 5.05
CA GLU A 390 5.55 -15.73 4.79
C GLU A 390 4.25 -15.11 4.26
N PRO A 391 3.89 -13.87 4.65
CA PRO A 391 2.69 -13.19 4.20
C PRO A 391 2.47 -13.16 2.69
N PHE A 392 1.21 -13.25 2.28
CA PHE A 392 0.79 -13.33 0.87
C PHE A 392 -0.56 -12.63 0.65
N GLU A 393 -0.90 -12.34 -0.61
CA GLU A 393 -2.16 -11.68 -0.97
C GLU A 393 -3.30 -12.67 -1.26
N ASN A 394 -4.54 -12.33 -0.90
CA ASN A 394 -5.66 -13.26 -0.92
C ASN A 394 -6.04 -13.82 -2.31
N VAL A 395 -5.65 -13.17 -3.40
CA VAL A 395 -5.82 -13.67 -4.79
C VAL A 395 -5.10 -15.00 -5.03
N GLU A 396 -4.03 -15.28 -4.25
CA GLU A 396 -3.24 -16.50 -4.37
C GLU A 396 -4.01 -17.77 -3.94
N LEU A 397 -5.06 -17.61 -3.11
CA LEU A 397 -5.86 -18.73 -2.62
C LEU A 397 -6.58 -19.49 -3.74
N TYR A 398 -6.98 -18.81 -4.82
CA TYR A 398 -7.74 -19.43 -5.90
C TYR A 398 -6.97 -20.57 -6.59
N ASN A 399 -5.69 -20.34 -6.88
CA ASN A 399 -4.81 -21.34 -7.49
C ASN A 399 -4.61 -22.55 -6.55
N MET A 400 -4.44 -22.29 -5.25
CA MET A 400 -4.30 -23.33 -4.23
C MET A 400 -5.59 -24.16 -4.10
N MET A 401 -6.76 -23.51 -4.05
CA MET A 401 -8.06 -24.19 -3.99
C MET A 401 -8.34 -25.00 -5.25
N CYS A 402 -7.98 -24.50 -6.44
CA CYS A 402 -8.07 -25.26 -7.68
C CYS A 402 -7.24 -26.54 -7.64
N ALA A 403 -6.03 -26.50 -7.06
CA ALA A 403 -5.18 -27.68 -6.90
C ALA A 403 -5.73 -28.68 -5.88
N LEU A 404 -6.19 -28.22 -4.71
CA LEU A 404 -6.82 -29.07 -3.68
C LEU A 404 -8.05 -29.82 -4.22
N LEU A 405 -8.84 -29.16 -5.07
CA LEU A 405 -10.00 -29.75 -5.75
C LEU A 405 -9.59 -30.56 -7.01
N ASP A 406 -8.34 -30.44 -7.45
CA ASP A 406 -7.77 -30.82 -8.75
C ASP A 406 -8.73 -30.55 -9.92
N VAL A 407 -8.99 -29.25 -10.09
CA VAL A 407 -9.62 -28.59 -11.24
C VAL A 407 -8.63 -27.60 -11.86
N SER A 408 -8.72 -27.34 -13.16
CA SER A 408 -7.86 -26.32 -13.79
C SER A 408 -8.32 -24.92 -13.39
N PRO A 409 -7.42 -24.04 -12.87
CA PRO A 409 -7.74 -22.63 -12.66
C PRO A 409 -8.00 -21.94 -14.00
N ASN A 410 -8.85 -20.90 -13.98
CA ASN A 410 -8.92 -19.92 -15.06
C ASN A 410 -7.77 -18.92 -14.98
N ASP A 411 -7.61 -18.08 -16.00
CA ASP A 411 -6.73 -16.92 -15.94
C ASP A 411 -7.14 -16.02 -14.77
N ASN A 412 -6.16 -15.72 -13.91
CA ASN A 412 -6.35 -14.99 -12.65
C ASN A 412 -5.08 -14.20 -12.29
N ASN A 413 -5.16 -13.32 -11.30
CA ASN A 413 -4.05 -12.45 -10.88
C ASN A 413 -3.05 -13.16 -9.94
N GLY A 414 -3.44 -14.26 -9.28
CA GLY A 414 -2.57 -15.04 -8.41
C GLY A 414 -1.40 -15.70 -9.14
N THR A 415 -0.23 -15.71 -8.52
CA THR A 415 1.01 -16.28 -9.07
C THR A 415 1.13 -17.77 -8.73
N ASN A 416 0.79 -18.63 -9.71
CA ASN A 416 0.91 -20.08 -9.59
C ASN A 416 2.29 -20.50 -9.00
N GLY A 417 2.26 -21.33 -7.95
CA GLY A 417 3.43 -21.69 -7.14
C GLY A 417 3.56 -20.92 -5.81
N ARG A 418 2.88 -19.78 -5.60
CA ARG A 418 3.09 -18.95 -4.39
C ARG A 418 2.78 -19.66 -3.08
N LEU A 419 1.76 -20.52 -3.08
CA LEU A 419 1.32 -21.31 -1.92
C LEU A 419 1.68 -22.80 -2.03
N GLU A 420 2.54 -23.19 -2.97
CA GLU A 420 3.01 -24.59 -3.13
C GLU A 420 3.68 -25.10 -1.85
N GLU A 421 4.33 -24.22 -1.09
CA GLU A 421 4.99 -24.61 0.16
C GLU A 421 4.03 -25.07 1.26
N ALA A 422 2.76 -24.67 1.22
CA ALA A 422 1.76 -25.05 2.23
C ALA A 422 1.24 -26.49 2.03
N LEU A 423 1.50 -27.08 0.86
CA LEU A 423 0.90 -28.34 0.44
C LEU A 423 1.87 -29.54 0.54
N ASN A 424 1.30 -30.73 0.69
CA ASN A 424 1.97 -32.02 0.52
C ASN A 424 2.02 -32.47 -0.95
N MET A 425 1.46 -31.67 -1.88
CA MET A 425 1.44 -31.93 -3.32
C MET A 425 2.08 -30.77 -4.10
N ASP A 426 2.71 -31.10 -5.23
CA ASP A 426 3.20 -30.10 -6.18
C ASP A 426 2.03 -29.37 -6.87
N LEU A 427 2.09 -28.04 -6.95
CA LEU A 427 1.16 -27.28 -7.79
C LEU A 427 1.52 -27.55 -9.26
N LYS A 428 0.53 -27.91 -10.10
CA LYS A 428 0.75 -28.22 -11.52
C LYS A 428 1.46 -27.07 -12.23
N LYS A 429 2.76 -27.25 -12.46
CA LYS A 429 3.64 -26.21 -13.04
C LYS A 429 3.21 -25.90 -14.47
N GLN A 430 2.66 -24.71 -14.69
CA GLN A 430 2.53 -24.17 -16.04
C GLN A 430 3.94 -24.06 -16.64
N LYS A 431 4.14 -24.68 -17.81
CA LYS A 431 5.41 -24.59 -18.55
C LYS A 431 5.54 -23.19 -19.15
N SER A 432 6.20 -22.27 -18.44
CA SER A 432 6.56 -20.98 -19.02
C SER A 432 7.59 -21.18 -20.14
N THR A 433 7.26 -20.75 -21.35
CA THR A 433 8.16 -20.83 -22.50
C THR A 433 9.02 -19.59 -22.51
N ILE A 434 10.22 -19.68 -21.93
CA ILE A 434 11.15 -18.56 -21.77
C ILE A 434 12.20 -18.60 -22.88
N PHE A 435 12.35 -17.47 -23.58
CA PHE A 435 13.39 -17.25 -24.56
C PHE A 435 14.65 -16.74 -23.84
N LEU A 436 15.81 -17.25 -24.25
CA LEU A 436 17.08 -16.65 -23.86
C LEU A 436 17.19 -15.30 -24.56
N ILE A 437 17.82 -14.32 -23.90
CA ILE A 437 18.21 -13.06 -24.55
C ILE A 437 19.13 -13.44 -25.70
N GLU A 438 18.68 -13.27 -26.94
CA GLU A 438 19.58 -13.34 -28.09
C GLU A 438 20.64 -12.25 -27.91
N LYS A 439 21.91 -12.60 -28.13
CA LYS A 439 23.02 -11.64 -28.03
C LYS A 439 22.85 -10.54 -29.08
N CYS A 440 22.16 -9.46 -28.70
CA CYS A 440 21.92 -8.33 -29.59
C CYS A 440 23.25 -7.72 -30.03
N VAL A 441 23.46 -7.72 -31.34
CA VAL A 441 24.60 -7.07 -31.99
C VAL A 441 24.27 -5.57 -32.12
N CYS A 442 24.49 -4.82 -31.03
CA CYS A 442 24.64 -3.37 -31.17
C CYS A 442 25.83 -3.04 -32.07
N SER A 443 25.80 -1.88 -32.71
CA SER A 443 26.93 -1.41 -33.50
C SER A 443 28.08 -1.04 -32.57
N ASN A 444 29.23 -1.70 -32.70
CA ASN A 444 30.47 -1.33 -31.99
C ASN A 444 31.07 0.01 -32.49
N ASN A 445 30.33 0.79 -33.30
CA ASN A 445 30.81 2.03 -33.89
C ASN A 445 30.76 3.21 -32.91
N ILE A 446 31.75 3.23 -32.00
CA ILE A 446 32.00 4.32 -31.05
C ILE A 446 32.69 5.54 -31.74
N SER A 447 33.02 5.44 -33.04
CA SER A 447 33.88 6.43 -33.71
C SER A 447 33.26 7.83 -33.89
N THR A 448 31.93 7.95 -33.88
CA THR A 448 31.20 9.19 -34.24
C THR A 448 30.13 9.59 -33.22
N ILE A 449 30.47 9.73 -31.93
CA ILE A 449 29.59 10.45 -31.00
C ILE A 449 29.54 11.92 -31.43
N MET A 450 28.35 12.50 -31.58
CA MET A 450 28.17 13.89 -32.05
C MET A 450 27.47 14.75 -30.99
N PRO A 451 27.97 15.96 -30.67
CA PRO A 451 27.23 16.93 -29.85
C PRO A 451 26.03 17.44 -30.65
N VAL A 452 24.87 17.58 -29.99
CA VAL A 452 23.64 18.04 -30.67
C VAL A 452 23.12 19.38 -30.16
N SER A 453 23.45 19.76 -28.92
CA SER A 453 23.16 21.09 -28.36
C SER A 453 24.32 22.06 -28.57
N SER A 454 24.03 23.29 -29.00
CA SER A 454 25.00 24.40 -29.05
C SER A 454 25.52 24.84 -27.68
N SER A 455 24.90 24.37 -26.59
CA SER A 455 25.27 24.66 -25.20
C SER A 455 26.48 23.85 -24.67
N CYS A 456 27.02 22.91 -25.45
CA CYS A 456 28.19 22.11 -25.05
C CYS A 456 29.52 22.88 -25.22
N SER A 457 29.92 23.65 -24.21
CA SER A 457 31.30 24.15 -24.08
C SER A 457 32.31 22.99 -24.00
N ASN A 458 33.51 23.15 -24.56
CA ASN A 458 34.58 22.12 -24.63
C ASN A 458 34.13 20.75 -25.19
N SER A 459 33.18 20.74 -26.14
CA SER A 459 32.58 19.51 -26.69
C SER A 459 33.58 18.45 -27.17
N SER A 460 34.72 18.85 -27.74
CA SER A 460 35.76 17.93 -28.25
C SER A 460 36.51 17.15 -27.15
N GLU A 461 36.79 17.77 -26.00
CA GLU A 461 37.43 17.11 -24.86
C GLU A 461 36.46 16.11 -24.20
N ILE A 462 35.20 16.54 -24.04
CA ILE A 462 34.11 15.72 -23.49
C ILE A 462 33.85 14.51 -24.41
N GLU A 463 33.77 14.72 -25.73
CA GLU A 463 33.59 13.66 -26.73
C GLU A 463 34.70 12.60 -26.63
N LYS A 464 35.97 13.04 -26.55
CA LYS A 464 37.12 12.15 -26.40
C LYS A 464 37.03 11.33 -25.11
N LEU A 465 36.71 11.97 -23.98
CA LEU A 465 36.56 11.30 -22.70
C LEU A 465 35.43 10.25 -22.71
N ILE A 466 34.29 10.57 -23.32
CA ILE A 466 33.17 9.61 -23.46
C ILE A 466 33.61 8.43 -24.33
N LYS A 467 34.27 8.65 -25.48
CA LYS A 467 34.78 7.57 -26.34
C LYS A 467 35.75 6.63 -25.61
N GLU A 468 36.69 7.16 -24.83
CA GLU A 468 37.64 6.38 -24.02
C GLU A 468 36.96 5.61 -22.88
N ARG A 469 35.90 6.17 -22.29
CA ARG A 469 35.08 5.48 -21.28
C ARG A 469 34.29 4.34 -21.89
N LEU A 470 33.50 4.60 -22.93
CA LEU A 470 32.69 3.60 -23.62
C LEU A 470 33.52 2.47 -24.19
N LYS A 471 34.68 2.73 -24.80
CA LYS A 471 35.53 1.68 -25.38
C LYS A 471 35.91 0.63 -24.32
N LYS A 472 36.47 1.07 -23.19
CA LYS A 472 36.83 0.14 -22.11
C LYS A 472 35.60 -0.40 -21.35
N ALA A 473 34.44 0.26 -21.39
CA ALA A 473 33.20 -0.34 -20.90
C ALA A 473 32.76 -1.54 -21.76
N GLU A 474 32.99 -1.50 -23.08
CA GLU A 474 32.78 -2.64 -23.97
C GLU A 474 33.83 -3.74 -23.74
N ASP A 475 35.11 -3.38 -23.52
CA ASP A 475 36.16 -4.34 -23.15
C ASP A 475 35.85 -5.07 -21.81
N ASP A 476 35.32 -4.34 -20.81
CA ASP A 476 34.99 -4.86 -19.47
C ASP A 476 33.54 -5.42 -19.36
N LYS A 477 32.77 -5.51 -20.46
CA LYS A 477 31.31 -5.71 -20.49
C LYS A 477 30.77 -6.84 -19.60
N GLU A 478 31.32 -8.05 -19.72
CA GLU A 478 30.88 -9.22 -18.94
C GLU A 478 31.22 -9.10 -17.43
N SER A 479 32.20 -8.27 -17.08
CA SER A 479 32.51 -7.93 -15.68
C SER A 479 31.48 -6.92 -15.15
N LEU A 480 31.18 -5.89 -15.93
CA LEU A 480 30.18 -4.87 -15.61
C LEU A 480 28.78 -5.47 -15.47
N ILE A 481 28.39 -6.43 -16.34
CA ILE A 481 27.09 -7.14 -16.25
C ILE A 481 26.97 -7.86 -14.91
N ARG A 482 27.99 -8.65 -14.52
CA ARG A 482 28.01 -9.36 -13.24
C ARG A 482 28.05 -8.42 -12.03
N LYS A 483 28.70 -7.25 -12.15
CA LYS A 483 28.75 -6.21 -11.11
C LYS A 483 27.40 -5.52 -10.94
N HIS A 484 26.75 -5.11 -12.03
CA HIS A 484 25.58 -4.23 -12.00
C HIS A 484 24.23 -4.94 -12.09
N LEU A 485 24.19 -6.21 -12.51
CA LEU A 485 23.03 -7.10 -12.50
C LEU A 485 23.33 -8.41 -11.74
N PRO A 486 23.79 -8.36 -10.46
CA PRO A 486 24.30 -9.54 -9.77
C PRO A 486 23.24 -10.62 -9.45
N PHE A 487 21.95 -10.23 -9.35
CA PHE A 487 20.84 -11.13 -8.98
C PHE A 487 19.55 -10.90 -9.79
N LEU A 488 19.47 -9.82 -10.57
CA LEU A 488 18.30 -9.41 -11.34
C LEU A 488 18.64 -9.45 -12.83
N VAL A 489 18.80 -10.65 -13.39
CA VAL A 489 18.96 -10.81 -14.85
C VAL A 489 17.61 -10.59 -15.53
N LEU A 490 17.54 -9.62 -16.44
CA LEU A 490 16.33 -9.20 -17.12
C LEU A 490 16.25 -9.85 -18.51
N SER A 491 15.38 -10.86 -18.68
CA SER A 491 15.11 -11.47 -19.99
C SER A 491 14.02 -10.73 -20.75
N SER A 492 14.18 -10.59 -22.07
CA SER A 492 13.15 -10.02 -22.93
C SER A 492 12.06 -11.05 -23.26
N THR A 493 10.83 -10.59 -23.51
CA THR A 493 9.73 -11.41 -24.02
C THR A 493 9.88 -11.63 -25.52
N LYS A 494 9.06 -12.53 -26.11
CA LYS A 494 9.04 -12.79 -27.57
C LYS A 494 8.91 -11.51 -28.42
N ASP A 495 8.23 -10.50 -27.88
CA ASP A 495 7.70 -9.37 -28.64
C ASP A 495 8.54 -8.09 -28.48
N ARG A 496 9.59 -8.09 -27.65
CA ARG A 496 10.58 -7.00 -27.54
C ARG A 496 12.00 -7.55 -27.63
N SER A 497 12.76 -7.03 -28.59
CA SER A 497 14.21 -7.25 -28.69
C SER A 497 14.94 -6.07 -28.06
N SER A 498 15.89 -6.35 -27.15
CA SER A 498 16.58 -5.35 -26.34
C SER A 498 18.10 -5.45 -26.48
N CYS A 499 18.80 -4.33 -26.69
CA CYS A 499 20.26 -4.30 -26.67
C CYS A 499 20.81 -3.75 -25.35
N ILE A 500 21.85 -4.42 -24.83
CA ILE A 500 22.58 -3.99 -23.64
C ILE A 500 23.78 -3.12 -24.06
N LEU A 501 23.74 -1.87 -23.61
CA LEU A 501 24.80 -0.88 -23.71
C LEU A 501 25.58 -0.85 -22.37
N PRO A 502 26.87 -1.22 -22.34
CA PRO A 502 27.68 -1.00 -21.15
C PRO A 502 28.14 0.47 -21.06
N GLN A 503 28.29 0.94 -19.82
CA GLN A 503 28.97 2.16 -19.40
C GLN A 503 29.92 1.80 -18.25
N ARG A 504 30.81 2.69 -17.81
CA ARG A 504 31.78 2.33 -16.74
C ARG A 504 31.15 2.20 -15.35
N ASP A 505 30.14 3.02 -15.08
CA ASP A 505 29.50 3.14 -13.76
C ASP A 505 28.08 2.54 -13.70
N TYR A 506 27.49 2.23 -14.86
CA TYR A 506 26.16 1.63 -14.99
C TYR A 506 26.07 0.77 -16.26
N ILE A 507 24.94 0.09 -16.42
CA ILE A 507 24.54 -0.60 -17.64
C ILE A 507 23.14 -0.14 -18.03
N MET A 508 22.87 -0.06 -19.32
CA MET A 508 21.58 0.31 -19.85
C MET A 508 21.08 -0.72 -20.84
N ALA A 509 19.77 -0.98 -20.85
CA ALA A 509 19.13 -1.62 -21.99
C ALA A 509 18.24 -0.61 -22.72
N VAL A 510 18.24 -0.73 -24.05
CA VAL A 510 17.32 -0.03 -24.94
C VAL A 510 16.56 -1.02 -25.79
N ASP A 511 15.36 -0.66 -26.22
CA ASP A 511 14.62 -1.41 -27.24
C ASP A 511 15.27 -1.22 -28.61
N THR A 512 15.45 -2.30 -29.39
CA THR A 512 16.20 -2.24 -30.64
C THR A 512 15.45 -1.59 -31.80
N ASN A 513 14.12 -1.52 -31.72
CA ASN A 513 13.27 -1.00 -32.80
C ASN A 513 13.11 0.51 -32.67
N THR A 514 12.88 0.98 -31.45
CA THR A 514 12.61 2.37 -31.09
C THR A 514 13.87 3.12 -30.63
N SER A 515 14.92 2.42 -30.18
CA SER A 515 16.10 2.99 -29.49
C SER A 515 15.78 3.68 -28.16
N MET A 516 14.61 3.42 -27.56
CA MET A 516 14.19 3.99 -26.29
C MET A 516 14.81 3.26 -25.09
N PRO A 517 15.16 3.95 -23.98
CA PRO A 517 15.62 3.30 -22.76
C PRO A 517 14.51 2.43 -22.15
N LEU A 518 14.87 1.17 -21.83
CA LEU A 518 14.02 0.23 -21.12
C LEU A 518 14.36 0.19 -19.62
N TRP A 519 15.65 0.21 -19.28
CA TRP A 519 16.13 0.30 -17.90
C TRP A 519 17.60 0.69 -17.82
N ALA A 520 18.02 1.22 -16.68
CA ALA A 520 19.40 1.43 -16.27
C ALA A 520 19.67 0.73 -14.95
N ALA A 521 20.77 -0.02 -14.85
CA ALA A 521 21.17 -0.79 -13.68
C ALA A 521 22.57 -0.41 -13.23
N PHE A 522 22.76 -0.23 -11.92
CA PHE A 522 24.04 0.16 -11.34
C PHE A 522 24.15 -0.31 -9.88
N THR A 523 25.34 -0.20 -9.31
CA THR A 523 25.59 -0.55 -7.90
C THR A 523 26.35 0.55 -7.20
N LEU A 524 25.92 0.85 -5.97
CA LEU A 524 26.51 1.88 -5.12
C LEU A 524 26.99 1.27 -3.80
N ASN A 525 27.96 1.93 -3.16
CA ASN A 525 28.41 1.63 -1.81
C ASN A 525 29.06 2.89 -1.20
N ARG A 526 29.54 2.80 0.04
CA ARG A 526 30.20 3.90 0.75
C ARG A 526 31.46 4.45 0.04
N GLN A 527 32.10 3.66 -0.82
CA GLN A 527 33.30 4.04 -1.60
C GLN A 527 32.96 4.58 -3.00
N SER A 528 31.68 4.67 -3.38
CA SER A 528 31.24 5.33 -4.60
C SER A 528 31.79 6.75 -4.70
N LYS A 529 32.37 7.11 -5.85
CA LYS A 529 32.93 8.45 -6.10
C LYS A 529 31.83 9.44 -6.42
N TRP A 530 31.19 9.97 -5.37
CA TRP A 530 30.24 11.06 -5.46
C TRP A 530 30.90 12.32 -6.04
N LYS A 531 30.15 13.10 -6.82
CA LYS A 531 30.54 14.44 -7.28
C LYS A 531 30.47 15.40 -6.08
N ASN A 532 31.51 16.18 -5.81
CA ASN A 532 31.48 17.17 -4.72
C ASN A 532 30.70 18.41 -5.18
N GLU A 533 29.97 19.05 -4.27
CA GLU A 533 29.24 20.30 -4.59
C GLU A 533 30.20 21.49 -4.85
N GLU A 534 31.44 21.40 -4.36
CA GLU A 534 32.52 22.37 -4.60
C GLU A 534 33.22 22.21 -5.96
N ASP A 535 33.11 21.05 -6.63
CA ASP A 535 33.69 20.80 -7.97
C ASP A 535 32.89 21.48 -9.11
N ASN A 536 32.09 22.50 -8.80
CA ASN A 536 31.26 23.28 -9.73
C ASN A 536 32.07 24.26 -10.62
N ASN A 537 33.30 23.89 -11.00
CA ASN A 537 34.08 24.56 -12.04
C ASN A 537 33.55 24.22 -13.46
N GLY A 538 32.29 24.60 -13.73
CA GLY A 538 31.78 25.00 -15.05
C GLY A 538 31.77 24.01 -16.24
N GLN A 539 32.28 22.79 -16.13
CA GLN A 539 32.56 21.97 -17.34
C GLN A 539 31.41 21.11 -17.89
N LEU A 540 30.39 20.75 -17.11
CA LEU A 540 29.29 19.87 -17.56
C LEU A 540 27.92 20.40 -17.09
N ASN A 541 27.23 21.11 -17.99
CA ASN A 541 25.84 21.53 -17.83
C ASN A 541 24.90 20.39 -18.29
N ASN A 542 23.80 20.16 -17.56
CA ASN A 542 22.76 19.17 -17.90
C ASN A 542 22.04 19.49 -19.23
N GLU A 543 22.23 20.67 -19.81
CA GLU A 543 21.77 21.04 -21.16
C GLU A 543 22.68 20.52 -22.30
N CYS A 544 23.84 19.93 -21.99
CA CYS A 544 24.73 19.36 -22.99
C CYS A 544 24.33 17.92 -23.33
N LEU A 545 24.00 17.64 -24.60
CA LEU A 545 23.48 16.36 -25.08
C LEU A 545 24.29 15.83 -26.27
N PHE A 546 24.69 14.55 -26.20
CA PHE A 546 25.41 13.84 -27.26
C PHE A 546 24.60 12.66 -27.82
N LEU A 547 24.69 12.42 -29.13
CA LEU A 547 24.00 11.31 -29.79
C LEU A 547 24.74 9.98 -29.58
N ASP A 548 24.06 8.95 -29.06
CA ASP A 548 24.63 7.61 -28.90
C ASP A 548 24.60 6.82 -30.22
N THR A 549 25.71 6.82 -30.96
CA THR A 549 25.80 6.18 -32.29
C THR A 549 26.02 4.67 -32.28
N ARG A 550 26.03 4.03 -31.09
CA ARG A 550 25.92 2.57 -30.98
C ARG A 550 24.55 2.07 -31.46
N LEU A 551 23.55 2.95 -31.47
CA LEU A 551 22.18 2.71 -31.89
C LEU A 551 21.98 3.06 -33.36
N ASN A 552 22.01 2.03 -34.20
CA ASN A 552 21.81 2.16 -35.64
C ASN A 552 20.34 2.53 -35.93
N LYS A 553 20.11 3.69 -36.58
CA LYS A 553 18.81 4.39 -36.67
C LYS A 553 18.35 5.02 -35.33
N SER A 554 19.13 5.94 -34.77
CA SER A 554 18.75 6.75 -33.60
C SER A 554 17.59 7.74 -33.90
N LEU A 555 16.41 7.22 -34.21
CA LEU A 555 15.16 7.99 -34.29
C LEU A 555 14.97 8.72 -32.96
N TRP A 556 14.86 7.97 -31.86
CA TRP A 556 14.79 8.49 -30.49
C TRP A 556 15.85 9.56 -30.18
N GLY A 557 17.11 9.31 -30.57
CA GLY A 557 18.18 10.27 -30.33
C GLY A 557 17.98 11.62 -31.02
N ARG A 558 17.32 11.66 -32.19
CA ARG A 558 16.92 12.89 -32.91
C ARG A 558 15.56 13.43 -32.46
N THR A 559 14.71 12.60 -31.86
CA THR A 559 13.44 13.04 -31.26
C THR A 559 13.71 13.78 -29.95
N VAL A 560 14.55 13.21 -29.08
CA VAL A 560 14.94 13.78 -27.78
C VAL A 560 15.57 15.15 -27.91
N THR A 561 16.39 15.38 -28.94
CA THR A 561 17.06 16.67 -29.17
C THR A 561 16.10 17.80 -29.56
N LYS A 562 14.81 17.49 -29.82
CA LYS A 562 13.73 18.46 -30.09
C LYS A 562 12.81 18.67 -28.87
N MET A 563 12.93 17.84 -27.84
CA MET A 563 12.09 17.91 -26.64
C MET A 563 12.52 19.07 -25.74
N LYS A 564 11.56 19.80 -25.17
CA LYS A 564 11.84 20.88 -24.20
C LYS A 564 12.08 20.38 -22.77
N ASN A 565 11.34 19.36 -22.36
CA ASN A 565 11.34 18.85 -20.98
C ASN A 565 11.89 17.42 -20.97
N THR A 566 13.17 17.27 -20.67
CA THR A 566 13.85 15.98 -20.56
C THR A 566 14.45 15.78 -19.17
N GLY A 567 14.73 14.52 -18.88
CA GLY A 567 15.53 14.08 -17.75
C GLY A 567 16.37 12.86 -18.13
N HIS A 568 17.24 12.46 -17.21
CA HIS A 568 18.10 11.30 -17.37
C HIS A 568 17.66 10.17 -16.44
N LEU A 569 17.69 8.93 -16.96
CA LEU A 569 17.31 7.75 -16.19
C LEU A 569 18.38 7.42 -15.15
N PHE A 570 19.65 7.42 -15.55
CA PHE A 570 20.82 7.44 -14.67
C PHE A 570 21.25 8.90 -14.42
N ASN A 571 21.39 9.29 -13.15
CA ASN A 571 21.62 10.70 -12.76
C ASN A 571 23.11 11.10 -12.80
N LEU A 572 23.38 12.19 -13.53
CA LEU A 572 24.70 12.76 -13.81
C LEU A 572 25.40 13.37 -12.58
N ASP A 573 24.63 13.77 -11.58
CA ASP A 573 25.16 14.46 -10.41
C ASP A 573 25.62 13.50 -9.30
N PHE A 574 25.39 12.19 -9.45
CA PHE A 574 25.62 11.20 -8.40
C PHE A 574 26.95 10.45 -8.53
N LEU A 575 27.44 10.21 -9.74
CA LEU A 575 28.77 9.65 -10.01
C LEU A 575 29.46 10.46 -11.09
N ASN A 576 30.80 10.47 -11.12
CA ASN A 576 31.58 11.12 -12.18
C ASN A 576 31.54 10.30 -13.49
N ALA A 577 30.35 10.23 -14.09
CA ALA A 577 29.97 9.38 -15.22
C ALA A 577 29.57 10.23 -16.42
N THR A 578 30.56 10.83 -17.07
CA THR A 578 30.38 11.75 -18.22
C THR A 578 29.62 11.15 -19.39
N GLU A 579 29.62 9.82 -19.53
CA GLU A 579 28.83 9.08 -20.52
C GLU A 579 27.30 9.10 -20.28
N GLY A 580 26.83 9.64 -19.15
CA GLY A 580 25.40 9.78 -18.88
C GLY A 580 24.69 10.83 -19.74
N ILE A 581 25.42 11.79 -20.36
CA ILE A 581 24.84 12.83 -21.24
C ILE A 581 24.46 12.31 -22.65
N LEU A 582 24.44 11.00 -22.82
CA LEU A 582 24.07 10.35 -24.07
C LEU A 582 22.55 10.32 -24.26
N SER A 583 22.11 10.45 -25.52
CA SER A 583 20.71 10.40 -25.91
C SER A 583 20.00 9.09 -25.56
N SER A 584 20.76 8.00 -25.38
CA SER A 584 20.26 6.71 -24.89
C SER A 584 19.77 6.75 -23.43
N ASN A 585 20.34 7.63 -22.59
CA ASN A 585 19.96 7.82 -21.19
C ASN A 585 18.84 8.86 -21.00
N THR A 586 18.40 9.52 -22.06
CA THR A 586 17.58 10.73 -21.99
C THR A 586 16.16 10.45 -22.48
N LEU A 587 15.16 10.95 -21.75
CA LEU A 587 13.74 10.70 -22.02
C LEU A 587 12.84 11.84 -21.51
N PRO A 588 11.56 11.93 -21.97
CA PRO A 588 10.60 12.91 -21.45
C PRO A 588 10.47 12.81 -19.94
N MET A 589 10.67 13.92 -19.24
CA MET A 589 10.50 14.00 -17.79
C MET A 589 9.96 15.37 -17.39
N MET A 590 8.83 15.41 -16.67
CA MET A 590 8.22 16.66 -16.20
C MET A 590 9.12 17.33 -15.16
N GLU A 591 9.27 18.64 -15.24
CA GLU A 591 10.20 19.39 -14.38
C GLU A 591 9.93 19.23 -12.88
N GLY A 592 8.66 19.22 -12.47
CA GLY A 592 8.26 18.99 -11.08
C GLY A 592 8.36 17.54 -10.62
N PHE A 593 8.32 16.55 -11.52
CA PHE A 593 8.66 15.16 -11.22
C PHE A 593 10.17 15.03 -10.96
N LYS A 594 10.97 15.53 -11.92
CA LYS A 594 12.44 15.53 -11.91
C LYS A 594 13.02 16.19 -10.66
N ASN A 595 12.56 17.40 -10.35
CA ASN A 595 13.06 18.20 -9.22
C ASN A 595 12.36 17.86 -7.88
N GLY A 596 11.23 17.16 -7.92
CA GLY A 596 10.46 16.72 -6.76
C GLY A 596 10.80 15.27 -6.36
N ILE A 597 9.84 14.36 -6.57
CA ILE A 597 9.93 12.98 -6.07
C ILE A 597 11.12 12.20 -6.63
N TRP A 598 11.51 12.44 -7.89
CA TRP A 598 12.67 11.77 -8.49
C TRP A 598 13.98 12.17 -7.78
N LYS A 599 14.19 13.47 -7.55
CA LYS A 599 15.32 13.98 -6.76
C LYS A 599 15.32 13.44 -5.33
N PHE A 600 14.15 13.30 -4.71
CA PHE A 600 14.02 12.71 -3.37
C PHE A 600 14.41 11.22 -3.36
N LEU A 601 13.91 10.42 -4.31
CA LEU A 601 14.31 9.02 -4.46
C LEU A 601 15.83 8.87 -4.61
N TRP A 602 16.47 9.70 -5.45
CA TRP A 602 17.93 9.71 -5.59
C TRP A 602 18.67 10.05 -4.29
N SER A 603 18.15 10.99 -3.49
CA SER A 603 18.67 11.27 -2.15
C SER A 603 18.57 10.04 -1.22
N THR A 604 17.41 9.36 -1.22
CA THR A 604 17.18 8.12 -0.46
C THR A 604 18.14 7.00 -0.90
N ILE A 605 18.37 6.84 -2.20
CA ILE A 605 19.34 5.88 -2.77
C ILE A 605 20.76 6.17 -2.26
N LYS A 606 21.19 7.44 -2.26
CA LYS A 606 22.50 7.86 -1.73
C LYS A 606 22.64 7.56 -0.22
N GLN A 607 21.59 7.82 0.56
CA GLN A 607 21.55 7.48 1.98
C GLN A 607 21.72 5.97 2.23
N TYR A 608 21.01 5.12 1.49
CA TYR A 608 21.17 3.66 1.60
C TYR A 608 22.57 3.18 1.18
N ALA A 609 23.13 3.76 0.12
CA ALA A 609 24.46 3.43 -0.40
C ALA A 609 25.60 3.70 0.61
N TYR A 610 25.46 4.71 1.48
CA TYR A 610 26.43 4.98 2.55
C TYR A 610 26.48 3.88 3.62
N GLN A 611 25.39 3.11 3.77
CA GLN A 611 25.23 2.13 4.86
C GLN A 611 25.46 0.69 4.40
N CYS A 612 25.10 0.39 3.15
CA CYS A 612 25.17 -0.95 2.59
C CYS A 612 25.49 -0.90 1.09
N HIS A 613 25.99 -2.01 0.56
CA HIS A 613 26.10 -2.15 -0.88
C HIS A 613 24.71 -2.38 -1.47
N ILE A 614 24.31 -1.53 -2.40
CA ILE A 614 23.00 -1.61 -3.05
C ILE A 614 23.16 -1.80 -4.56
N ALA A 615 22.32 -2.65 -5.13
CA ALA A 615 22.02 -2.69 -6.55
C ALA A 615 20.73 -1.88 -6.80
N VAL A 616 20.70 -1.14 -7.90
CA VAL A 616 19.60 -0.25 -8.28
C VAL A 616 19.26 -0.50 -9.74
N ILE A 617 17.99 -0.69 -10.05
CA ILE A 617 17.46 -0.73 -11.42
C ILE A 617 16.35 0.30 -11.54
N LEU A 618 16.42 1.18 -12.52
CA LEU A 618 15.45 2.22 -12.82
C LEU A 618 14.93 2.03 -14.25
N GLY A 619 13.67 2.37 -14.55
CA GLY A 619 13.18 2.40 -15.94
C GLY A 619 11.83 3.10 -16.10
N PRO A 620 11.47 3.52 -17.33
CA PRO A 620 10.13 4.03 -17.63
C PRO A 620 9.08 2.91 -17.72
N ILE A 621 7.82 3.28 -17.47
CA ILE A 621 6.63 2.47 -17.72
C ILE A 621 5.73 3.21 -18.71
N TYR A 622 5.17 2.44 -19.64
CA TYR A 622 4.19 2.88 -20.61
C TYR A 622 2.94 2.01 -20.42
N ASP A 623 1.93 2.62 -19.82
CA ASP A 623 0.64 2.03 -19.44
C ASP A 623 -0.40 3.15 -19.64
N GLN A 624 -0.61 3.52 -20.91
CA GLN A 624 -1.46 4.64 -21.36
C GLN A 624 -2.94 4.26 -21.38
N ASN A 625 -3.24 3.00 -21.71
CA ASN A 625 -4.58 2.44 -21.53
C ASN A 625 -4.93 2.26 -20.04
N GLN A 626 -3.91 2.21 -19.16
CA GLN A 626 -4.03 2.11 -17.72
C GLN A 626 -4.76 0.82 -17.32
N ASP A 627 -4.31 -0.30 -17.89
CA ASP A 627 -4.83 -1.65 -17.62
C ASP A 627 -3.95 -2.47 -16.66
N GLY A 628 -2.80 -1.94 -16.25
CA GLY A 628 -1.84 -2.62 -15.37
C GLY A 628 -0.78 -3.44 -16.12
N HIS A 629 -0.77 -3.37 -17.45
CA HIS A 629 0.18 -4.05 -18.31
C HIS A 629 0.97 -3.06 -19.19
N ALA A 630 2.10 -3.51 -19.73
CA ALA A 630 2.91 -2.67 -20.60
C ALA A 630 2.28 -2.52 -22.00
N ASP A 631 2.12 -1.28 -22.45
CA ASP A 631 1.70 -0.96 -23.82
C ASP A 631 2.62 -1.63 -24.86
N ASN A 632 2.02 -2.19 -25.92
CA ASN A 632 2.78 -2.70 -27.05
C ASN A 632 3.21 -1.55 -27.97
N MET A 633 4.49 -1.17 -27.91
CA MET A 633 5.03 0.00 -28.57
C MET A 633 6.21 -0.39 -29.47
N THR A 634 5.90 -0.76 -30.71
CA THR A 634 6.86 -1.21 -31.73
C THR A 634 7.44 -0.06 -32.58
N SER A 635 6.75 1.08 -32.60
CA SER A 635 7.13 2.32 -33.28
C SER A 635 6.41 3.51 -32.66
N PHE A 636 6.88 4.73 -32.94
CA PHE A 636 6.25 5.98 -32.53
C PHE A 636 6.41 7.07 -33.60
N ASP A 637 5.60 8.13 -33.53
CA ASP A 637 5.75 9.32 -34.36
C ASP A 637 6.76 10.32 -33.76
N ASP A 638 7.72 10.73 -34.57
CA ASP A 638 8.74 11.75 -34.25
C ASP A 638 8.12 13.12 -33.87
N SER A 639 6.87 13.39 -34.28
CA SER A 639 6.15 14.61 -33.91
C SER A 639 5.54 14.56 -32.51
N SER A 640 5.24 13.36 -32.01
CA SER A 640 4.52 13.11 -30.75
C SER A 640 5.15 11.93 -29.99
N PRO A 641 6.38 12.08 -29.48
CA PRO A 641 7.08 11.01 -28.79
C PRO A 641 6.34 10.53 -27.54
N PRO A 642 6.37 9.22 -27.23
CA PRO A 642 5.70 8.65 -26.08
C PRO A 642 6.34 9.13 -24.77
N SER A 643 5.53 9.77 -23.93
CA SER A 643 5.89 10.04 -22.53
C SER A 643 5.63 8.80 -21.68
N PRO A 644 6.53 8.43 -20.74
CA PRO A 644 6.22 7.45 -19.70
C PRO A 644 5.00 7.91 -18.90
N THR A 645 4.15 6.97 -18.46
CA THR A 645 3.09 7.25 -17.47
C THR A 645 3.61 7.11 -16.05
N HIS A 646 4.60 6.24 -15.83
CA HIS A 646 5.25 6.03 -14.54
C HIS A 646 6.76 5.79 -14.73
N PHE A 647 7.52 5.85 -13.63
CA PHE A 647 8.90 5.37 -13.55
C PHE A 647 9.01 4.33 -12.43
N PHE A 648 9.64 3.19 -12.71
CA PHE A 648 9.93 2.19 -11.69
C PHE A 648 11.34 2.36 -11.12
N ALA A 649 11.50 1.93 -9.87
CA ALA A 649 12.78 1.81 -9.20
C ALA A 649 12.82 0.55 -8.34
N ILE A 650 13.85 -0.28 -8.51
CA ILE A 650 14.09 -1.49 -7.71
C ILE A 650 15.40 -1.29 -6.97
N LEU A 651 15.34 -1.35 -5.65
CA LEU A 651 16.49 -1.27 -4.76
C LEU A 651 16.69 -2.63 -4.12
N GLN A 652 17.89 -3.20 -4.25
CA GLN A 652 18.27 -4.45 -3.61
C GLN A 652 19.48 -4.22 -2.69
N ARG A 653 19.38 -4.61 -1.43
CA ARG A 653 20.49 -4.58 -0.48
C ARG A 653 21.28 -5.89 -0.54
N ASN A 654 22.60 -5.78 -0.64
CA ASN A 654 23.52 -6.91 -0.54
C ASN A 654 24.15 -6.95 0.87
N GLN A 655 23.71 -7.89 1.70
CA GLN A 655 24.27 -8.07 3.05
C GLN A 655 25.61 -8.81 2.97
N VAL A 656 26.69 -8.12 3.33
CA VAL A 656 28.08 -8.65 3.28
C VAL A 656 28.34 -9.71 4.36
N GLN A 657 27.41 -9.97 5.29
CA GLN A 657 27.55 -10.98 6.34
C GLN A 657 26.28 -11.80 6.55
N LYS A 658 26.49 -13.10 6.80
CA LYS A 658 25.54 -14.16 7.21
C LYS A 658 24.44 -14.57 6.22
N SER A 659 24.69 -15.69 5.55
CA SER A 659 23.87 -16.93 5.46
C SER A 659 22.35 -16.91 5.23
N SER A 660 21.65 -15.77 5.18
CA SER A 660 20.24 -15.72 4.82
C SER A 660 20.07 -15.80 3.30
N LYS A 661 19.15 -16.66 2.84
CA LYS A 661 18.74 -16.74 1.43
C LYS A 661 17.66 -15.69 1.08
N SER A 662 17.24 -14.85 2.02
CA SER A 662 16.28 -13.77 1.79
C SER A 662 16.93 -12.59 1.06
N LEU A 663 16.47 -12.28 -0.14
CA LEU A 663 16.86 -11.05 -0.83
C LEU A 663 16.07 -9.89 -0.22
N ASP A 664 16.79 -8.88 0.26
CA ASP A 664 16.20 -7.66 0.82
C ASP A 664 15.99 -6.65 -0.33
N ILE A 665 14.72 -6.48 -0.73
CA ILE A 665 14.32 -5.72 -1.93
C ILE A 665 13.17 -4.77 -1.59
N ILE A 666 13.25 -3.54 -2.10
CA ILE A 666 12.12 -2.60 -2.15
C ILE A 666 11.97 -2.10 -3.59
N SER A 667 10.74 -2.17 -4.11
CA SER A 667 10.36 -1.72 -5.44
C SER A 667 9.32 -0.60 -5.37
N PHE A 668 9.42 0.36 -6.30
CA PHE A 668 8.53 1.51 -6.43
C PHE A 668 8.05 1.64 -7.87
N VAL A 669 6.82 2.15 -8.05
CA VAL A 669 6.29 2.63 -9.34
C VAL A 669 5.71 4.01 -9.12
N LEU A 670 6.45 5.05 -9.51
CA LEU A 670 6.12 6.45 -9.28
C LEU A 670 5.32 7.04 -10.46
N PRO A 671 4.10 7.55 -10.24
CA PRO A 671 3.34 8.27 -11.25
C PRO A 671 4.10 9.48 -11.80
N HIS A 672 4.16 9.61 -13.13
CA HIS A 672 4.88 10.68 -13.81
C HIS A 672 4.03 11.97 -13.84
N LEU A 673 3.85 12.57 -12.67
CA LEU A 673 2.98 13.72 -12.44
C LEU A 673 3.78 15.01 -12.19
N PRO A 674 3.21 16.20 -12.48
CA PRO A 674 3.92 17.48 -12.32
C PRO A 674 4.19 17.87 -10.85
N LYS A 675 3.54 17.21 -9.89
CA LYS A 675 3.72 17.42 -8.45
C LYS A 675 3.31 16.15 -7.69
N VAL A 676 3.76 16.05 -6.44
CA VAL A 676 3.15 15.15 -5.44
C VAL A 676 1.71 15.58 -5.19
N THR A 677 0.79 14.62 -5.18
CA THR A 677 -0.65 14.84 -4.96
C THR A 677 -1.02 14.72 -3.47
N ASN A 678 -2.27 15.06 -3.12
CA ASN A 678 -2.85 14.78 -1.80
C ASN A 678 -2.13 15.42 -0.60
N CYS A 679 -1.34 16.48 -0.83
CA CYS A 679 -0.48 17.12 0.17
C CYS A 679 0.38 16.16 1.01
N MET A 680 0.78 15.05 0.39
CA MET A 680 1.75 14.13 0.99
C MET A 680 3.14 14.79 1.02
N ASN A 681 3.95 14.44 2.00
CA ASN A 681 5.38 14.69 1.93
C ASN A 681 6.05 13.63 1.03
N PHE A 682 7.28 13.88 0.56
CA PHE A 682 7.96 12.94 -0.36
C PHE A 682 8.19 11.53 0.23
N ARG A 683 8.34 11.38 1.56
CA ARG A 683 8.52 10.08 2.21
C ARG A 683 7.21 9.28 2.23
N GLU A 684 6.10 9.94 2.55
CA GLU A 684 4.76 9.35 2.47
C GLU A 684 4.39 8.97 1.03
N TYR A 685 4.64 9.86 0.05
CA TYR A 685 4.37 9.56 -1.35
C TYR A 685 5.26 8.43 -1.90
N LEU A 686 6.52 8.36 -1.47
CA LEU A 686 7.41 7.25 -1.84
C LEU A 686 6.96 5.93 -1.20
N LEU A 687 6.50 5.95 0.05
CA LEU A 687 5.88 4.80 0.69
C LEU A 687 4.64 4.36 -0.08
N ASP A 688 3.69 5.25 -0.34
CA ASP A 688 2.41 4.94 -1.03
C ASP A 688 2.59 4.31 -2.41
N ASN A 689 3.73 4.52 -3.05
CA ASN A 689 4.04 3.96 -4.37
C ASN A 689 4.98 2.75 -4.35
N ILE A 690 5.13 2.07 -3.20
CA ILE A 690 5.76 0.74 -3.12
C ILE A 690 4.88 -0.30 -3.84
N VAL A 691 5.53 -1.17 -4.61
CA VAL A 691 4.89 -2.30 -5.33
C VAL A 691 5.73 -3.56 -5.20
N SER A 692 5.19 -4.71 -5.60
CA SER A 692 5.97 -5.95 -5.75
C SER A 692 6.82 -5.94 -7.03
N LEU A 693 7.80 -6.84 -7.15
CA LEU A 693 8.50 -7.05 -8.43
C LEU A 693 7.54 -7.57 -9.51
N ARG A 694 6.50 -8.31 -9.12
CA ARG A 694 5.50 -8.88 -10.03
C ARG A 694 4.70 -7.79 -10.75
N ASP A 695 4.36 -6.71 -10.05
CA ASP A 695 3.69 -5.55 -10.64
C ASP A 695 4.57 -4.89 -11.71
N ILE A 696 5.88 -4.78 -11.46
CA ILE A 696 6.84 -4.29 -12.45
C ILE A 696 6.96 -5.26 -13.64
N GLU A 697 6.95 -6.58 -13.43
CA GLU A 697 6.92 -7.57 -14.53
C GLU A 697 5.69 -7.39 -15.46
N HIS A 698 4.55 -7.00 -14.90
CA HIS A 698 3.33 -6.73 -15.67
C HIS A 698 3.42 -5.37 -16.39
N LEU A 699 3.75 -4.29 -15.69
CA LEU A 699 3.79 -2.91 -16.19
C LEU A 699 4.92 -2.61 -17.19
N THR A 700 5.95 -3.47 -17.28
CA THR A 700 7.10 -3.27 -18.18
C THR A 700 7.26 -4.36 -19.24
N ASN A 701 6.54 -5.49 -19.10
CA ASN A 701 6.81 -6.75 -19.81
C ASN A 701 8.24 -7.31 -19.60
N LEU A 702 8.99 -6.82 -18.61
CA LEU A 702 10.25 -7.42 -18.20
C LEU A 702 10.01 -8.74 -17.45
N ARG A 703 11.02 -9.61 -17.44
CA ARG A 703 11.01 -10.84 -16.65
C ARG A 703 12.34 -10.97 -15.92
N PHE A 704 12.27 -11.13 -14.60
CA PHE A 704 13.46 -11.29 -13.77
C PHE A 704 13.92 -12.77 -13.72
N ASP A 705 15.20 -12.96 -13.40
CA ASP A 705 15.91 -14.25 -13.42
C ASP A 705 15.12 -15.40 -12.80
N ARG A 706 15.19 -16.58 -13.43
CA ARG A 706 14.61 -17.84 -12.95
C ARG A 706 15.13 -18.24 -11.56
N SER A 707 16.28 -17.71 -11.13
CA SER A 707 16.78 -17.89 -9.76
C SER A 707 15.90 -17.25 -8.69
N LEU A 708 15.11 -16.21 -9.03
CA LEU A 708 14.13 -15.60 -8.13
C LEU A 708 12.90 -16.49 -7.96
N THR A 709 12.68 -16.92 -6.72
CA THR A 709 11.49 -17.66 -6.29
C THR A 709 10.21 -16.83 -6.46
N VAL A 710 9.07 -17.52 -6.59
CA VAL A 710 7.74 -16.86 -6.68
C VAL A 710 7.49 -15.93 -5.49
N LYS A 711 7.92 -16.32 -4.28
CA LYS A 711 7.83 -15.48 -3.08
C LYS A 711 8.57 -14.16 -3.23
N GLN A 712 9.82 -14.18 -3.72
CA GLN A 712 10.63 -12.96 -3.90
C GLN A 712 10.03 -12.03 -4.96
N ARG A 713 9.27 -12.56 -5.93
CA ARG A 713 8.57 -11.74 -6.94
C ARG A 713 7.32 -11.06 -6.39
N THR A 714 6.58 -11.76 -5.52
CA THR A 714 5.30 -11.32 -4.92
C THR A 714 5.46 -10.65 -3.56
N PHE A 715 6.68 -10.60 -3.01
CA PHE A 715 6.99 -9.92 -1.75
C PHE A 715 6.71 -8.42 -1.88
N LEU A 716 6.06 -7.87 -0.86
CA LEU A 716 5.74 -6.46 -0.72
C LEU A 716 6.33 -5.93 0.58
N SER A 717 7.20 -4.91 0.49
CA SER A 717 7.71 -4.26 1.69
C SER A 717 6.65 -3.35 2.32
N ALA A 718 6.37 -3.54 3.61
CA ALA A 718 5.48 -2.64 4.36
C ALA A 718 6.11 -1.25 4.60
N ASN A 719 7.44 -1.14 4.56
CA ASN A 719 8.17 0.07 4.95
C ASN A 719 9.38 0.36 4.03
N LEU A 720 9.85 1.61 4.08
CA LEU A 720 11.19 1.96 3.60
C LEU A 720 12.26 1.30 4.49
N TRP A 721 13.43 1.00 3.94
CA TRP A 721 14.55 0.51 4.75
C TRP A 721 14.90 1.53 5.83
N ASN A 722 15.15 1.02 7.04
CA ASN A 722 15.62 1.88 8.11
C ASN A 722 17.04 2.40 7.78
N VAL A 723 17.20 3.72 7.69
CA VAL A 723 18.47 4.44 7.48
C VAL A 723 19.23 4.59 8.81
N SER A 724 18.97 3.72 9.78
CA SER A 724 19.68 3.72 11.07
C SER A 724 20.24 2.34 11.40
N ASN A 725 21.54 2.20 11.15
CA ASN A 725 22.39 1.23 11.85
C ASN A 725 22.64 1.66 13.32
N THR A 726 22.13 2.82 13.71
CA THR A 726 22.00 3.20 15.11
C THR A 726 20.70 2.60 15.64
N GLN A 727 20.74 1.96 16.80
CA GLN A 727 19.51 1.48 17.46
C GLN A 727 18.51 2.65 17.62
N PRO A 728 17.18 2.41 17.62
CA PRO A 728 16.18 3.45 17.90
C PRO A 728 16.61 4.28 19.12
N TRP A 729 16.42 5.61 19.10
CA TRP A 729 16.99 6.50 20.11
C TRP A 729 16.72 5.97 21.53
N LEU A 730 15.50 5.55 21.83
CA LEU A 730 15.11 4.88 23.09
C LEU A 730 16.06 3.77 23.58
N LYS A 731 16.54 2.90 22.68
CA LYS A 731 17.35 1.71 23.02
C LYS A 731 18.84 2.01 23.30
N GLN A 732 19.35 3.16 22.87
CA GLN A 732 20.73 3.57 23.14
C GLN A 732 20.96 3.89 24.63
N GLU A 733 22.20 3.85 25.09
CA GLU A 733 22.59 4.45 26.37
C GLU A 733 22.60 5.99 26.30
N CYS A 734 22.79 6.66 27.43
CA CYS A 734 22.91 8.12 27.47
C CYS A 734 24.35 8.53 27.09
N SER A 735 24.52 9.48 26.15
CA SER A 735 25.86 9.92 25.74
C SER A 735 26.62 10.58 26.91
N GLN A 736 27.87 10.16 27.12
CA GLN A 736 28.78 10.79 28.10
C GLN A 736 29.66 11.88 27.47
N GLU A 737 29.90 11.82 26.16
CA GLU A 737 30.68 12.82 25.43
C GLU A 737 29.75 13.90 24.86
N LYS A 738 29.97 15.16 25.28
CA LYS A 738 29.27 16.35 24.79
C LYS A 738 30.22 17.23 23.98
N ALA A 739 30.59 16.76 22.80
CA ALA A 739 31.31 17.55 21.81
C ALA A 739 30.36 17.96 20.68
N CYS A 740 30.27 19.28 20.42
CA CYS A 740 29.67 19.84 19.21
C CYS A 740 30.65 20.88 18.67
N GLU A 741 31.02 20.79 17.39
CA GLU A 741 32.02 21.65 16.74
C GLU A 741 31.49 23.06 16.42
N ARG A 742 30.24 23.35 16.80
CA ARG A 742 29.53 24.61 16.55
C ARG A 742 28.66 24.98 17.75
N THR A 743 28.16 26.22 17.77
CA THR A 743 27.17 26.64 18.78
C THR A 743 25.91 25.74 18.70
N PRO A 744 25.51 25.06 19.78
CA PRO A 744 24.31 24.23 19.77
C PRO A 744 23.04 25.05 19.52
N ILE A 745 22.07 24.45 18.84
CA ILE A 745 20.75 25.05 18.57
C ILE A 745 19.90 25.00 19.85
N LEU A 746 19.25 26.09 20.23
CA LEU A 746 18.24 26.08 21.28
C LEU A 746 16.91 25.63 20.68
N LEU A 747 16.37 24.51 21.16
CA LEU A 747 15.03 24.01 20.79
C LEU A 747 14.12 24.08 22.02
N LEU A 748 13.27 25.11 22.07
CA LEU A 748 12.26 25.31 23.11
C LEU A 748 10.92 24.75 22.63
N LEU A 749 10.40 23.77 23.37
CA LEU A 749 9.16 23.06 23.07
C LEU A 749 8.18 23.20 24.23
N SER A 750 6.99 23.76 23.97
CA SER A 750 5.91 23.79 24.96
C SER A 750 4.80 22.81 24.57
N LEU A 751 4.44 21.95 25.52
CA LEU A 751 3.33 21.01 25.41
C LEU A 751 2.06 21.67 25.98
N HIS A 752 0.94 21.57 25.28
CA HIS A 752 -0.34 22.14 25.72
C HIS A 752 -1.08 21.18 26.67
N ASN A 753 -1.63 21.73 27.76
CA ASN A 753 -2.43 20.99 28.76
C ASN A 753 -1.67 19.82 29.42
N PHE A 754 -0.35 19.92 29.56
CA PHE A 754 0.49 18.86 30.11
C PHE A 754 0.97 19.22 31.53
N ASN A 755 0.21 18.84 32.55
CA ASN A 755 0.61 19.09 33.94
C ASN A 755 1.73 18.12 34.40
N ALA A 756 2.40 18.44 35.51
CA ALA A 756 3.50 17.62 36.02
C ALA A 756 3.07 16.19 36.43
N ASP A 757 1.83 16.01 36.90
CA ASP A 757 1.31 14.71 37.35
C ASP A 757 1.02 13.75 36.18
N ASN A 758 0.79 14.28 34.97
CA ASN A 758 0.59 13.46 33.76
C ASN A 758 1.74 12.48 33.51
N LEU A 759 2.96 12.83 33.92
CA LEU A 759 4.16 11.99 33.84
C LEU A 759 4.09 10.70 34.67
N ASN A 760 3.07 10.55 35.52
CA ASN A 760 2.85 9.38 36.37
C ASN A 760 1.59 8.58 35.97
N LEU A 761 0.78 9.05 35.02
CA LEU A 761 -0.48 8.41 34.63
C LEU A 761 -0.30 7.24 33.67
N VAL A 762 0.62 7.38 32.71
CA VAL A 762 0.97 6.35 31.74
C VAL A 762 2.48 6.23 31.61
N LYS A 763 2.96 5.12 31.06
CA LYS A 763 4.38 4.93 30.79
C LYS A 763 4.80 5.74 29.56
N MET A 764 5.73 6.69 29.75
CA MET A 764 6.16 7.63 28.71
C MET A 764 7.66 7.40 28.41
N PRO A 765 8.03 6.35 27.67
CA PRO A 765 9.43 5.92 27.53
C PRO A 765 10.37 6.98 26.93
N ALA A 766 9.89 7.89 26.07
CA ALA A 766 10.72 8.95 25.51
C ALA A 766 10.98 10.07 26.51
N LEU A 767 9.95 10.56 27.22
CA LEU A 767 10.12 11.53 28.31
C LEU A 767 10.89 10.92 29.50
N GLU A 768 10.62 9.68 29.90
CA GLU A 768 11.41 8.93 30.89
C GLU A 768 12.90 8.89 30.51
N LYS A 769 13.21 8.62 29.25
CA LYS A 769 14.60 8.62 28.78
C LYS A 769 15.20 10.03 28.76
N LEU A 770 14.46 11.06 28.34
CA LEU A 770 14.95 12.45 28.39
C LEU A 770 15.26 12.86 29.84
N LYS A 771 14.39 12.52 30.80
CA LYS A 771 14.63 12.72 32.24
C LYS A 771 15.91 12.01 32.72
N ARG A 772 16.12 10.77 32.28
CA ARG A 772 17.29 9.94 32.68
C ARG A 772 18.61 10.40 32.04
N CYS A 773 18.59 10.87 30.79
CA CYS A 773 19.79 11.29 30.05
C CYS A 773 20.06 12.80 30.14
N GLY A 774 19.10 13.59 30.62
CA GLY A 774 19.16 15.04 30.74
C GLY A 774 18.98 15.50 32.18
N VAL A 775 18.17 16.55 32.37
CA VAL A 775 17.81 17.12 33.67
C VAL A 775 16.31 17.35 33.73
N GLN A 776 15.73 17.27 34.93
CA GLN A 776 14.32 17.55 35.18
C GLN A 776 14.15 18.35 36.48
N ALA A 777 13.18 19.25 36.50
CA ALA A 777 12.61 19.78 37.75
C ALA A 777 11.43 18.91 38.19
N SER A 778 11.06 18.94 39.48
CA SER A 778 9.86 18.23 39.95
C SER A 778 8.58 18.77 39.33
N TYR A 779 8.50 20.09 39.18
CA TYR A 779 7.48 20.83 38.43
C TYR A 779 8.00 22.25 38.16
N MET A 780 7.42 22.94 37.18
CA MET A 780 7.60 24.38 37.00
C MET A 780 6.53 25.14 37.79
N ARG A 781 6.85 26.32 38.34
CA ARG A 781 5.82 27.21 38.89
C ARG A 781 5.38 28.21 37.79
N PRO A 782 4.16 28.11 37.26
CA PRO A 782 3.64 29.10 36.31
C PRO A 782 3.45 30.48 36.95
N VAL A 783 3.29 31.51 36.12
CA VAL A 783 2.99 32.88 36.59
C VAL A 783 1.50 33.01 36.94
N TYR A 784 1.16 34.04 37.71
CA TYR A 784 -0.25 34.39 37.96
C TYR A 784 -0.69 35.48 36.96
N PRO A 785 -1.85 35.35 36.30
CA PRO A 785 -2.81 34.24 36.43
C PRO A 785 -2.37 32.99 35.66
N TYR A 786 -2.76 31.82 36.21
CA TYR A 786 -2.43 30.50 35.68
C TYR A 786 -3.22 30.18 34.40
N LYS A 787 -2.85 30.84 33.30
CA LYS A 787 -3.50 30.81 31.99
C LYS A 787 -2.45 30.54 30.92
N SER A 788 -2.82 29.82 29.86
CA SER A 788 -1.88 29.32 28.86
C SER A 788 -1.09 30.46 28.21
N LEU A 789 -1.78 31.51 27.76
CA LEU A 789 -1.18 32.62 27.03
C LEU A 789 -0.27 33.52 27.88
N PRO A 790 -0.68 34.01 29.08
CA PRO A 790 0.24 34.67 30.01
C PRO A 790 1.48 33.82 30.32
N ASN A 791 1.32 32.52 30.61
CA ASN A 791 2.44 31.61 30.86
C ASN A 791 3.39 31.51 29.64
N LEU A 792 2.86 31.24 28.45
CA LEU A 792 3.64 31.10 27.22
C LEU A 792 4.43 32.36 26.86
N TYR A 793 3.88 33.54 27.15
CA TYR A 793 4.55 34.80 26.84
C TYR A 793 5.56 35.19 27.94
N SER A 794 5.27 34.91 29.21
CA SER A 794 6.24 35.00 30.31
C SER A 794 7.46 34.08 30.09
N ILE A 795 7.25 32.84 29.60
CA ILE A 795 8.34 31.88 29.32
C ILE A 795 9.38 32.43 28.32
N VAL A 796 8.95 33.22 27.33
CA VAL A 796 9.83 33.69 26.24
C VAL A 796 10.33 35.12 26.42
N THR A 797 9.71 35.92 27.29
CA THR A 797 10.14 37.29 27.64
C THR A 797 10.89 37.36 28.96
N GLY A 798 10.66 36.41 29.89
CA GLY A 798 11.16 36.45 31.26
C GLY A 798 10.47 37.49 32.15
N LEU A 799 9.41 38.14 31.66
CA LEU A 799 8.63 39.16 32.37
C LEU A 799 7.40 38.55 33.05
N TYR A 800 6.87 39.21 34.08
CA TYR A 800 5.56 38.88 34.63
C TYR A 800 4.42 39.47 33.76
N PRO A 801 3.17 38.93 33.84
CA PRO A 801 2.03 39.41 33.07
C PRO A 801 1.74 40.91 33.17
N GLU A 802 1.89 41.53 34.34
CA GLU A 802 1.73 42.97 34.53
C GLU A 802 2.82 43.82 33.85
N SER A 803 3.97 43.21 33.51
CA SER A 803 5.09 43.87 32.84
C SER A 803 5.05 43.70 31.32
N HIS A 804 4.60 42.54 30.83
CA HIS A 804 4.47 42.27 29.39
C HIS A 804 3.06 42.53 28.82
N GLY A 805 2.10 42.93 29.65
CA GLY A 805 0.76 43.40 29.22
C GLY A 805 -0.24 42.31 28.83
N ILE A 806 0.15 41.03 28.89
CA ILE A 806 -0.71 39.89 28.50
C ILE A 806 -1.17 39.17 29.77
N ILE A 807 -2.34 39.57 30.29
CA ILE A 807 -2.88 39.10 31.58
C ILE A 807 -4.03 38.07 31.47
N ASP A 808 -4.63 37.85 30.30
CA ASP A 808 -5.58 36.73 30.06
C ASP A 808 -5.60 36.37 28.56
N GLU A 809 -6.34 35.31 28.21
CA GLU A 809 -6.60 34.87 26.82
C GLU A 809 -7.40 35.90 26.02
N GLU A 810 -8.32 36.60 26.70
CA GLU A 810 -9.15 37.68 26.15
C GLU A 810 -9.11 38.87 27.11
N MET A 811 -8.80 40.06 26.60
CA MET A 811 -8.66 41.28 27.42
C MET A 811 -9.42 42.44 26.78
N TYR A 812 -9.68 43.51 27.53
CA TYR A 812 -10.25 44.75 27.03
C TYR A 812 -9.53 45.95 27.63
N ASP A 813 -9.03 46.84 26.78
CA ASP A 813 -8.40 48.09 27.17
C ASP A 813 -9.44 49.23 27.06
N PRO A 814 -9.82 49.88 28.18
CA PRO A 814 -10.82 50.94 28.18
C PRO A 814 -10.30 52.30 27.71
N VAL A 815 -8.98 52.49 27.61
CA VAL A 815 -8.34 53.73 27.15
C VAL A 815 -8.24 53.74 25.62
N GLN A 816 -7.86 52.59 25.04
CA GLN A 816 -7.80 52.36 23.61
C GLN A 816 -9.16 51.96 23.02
N ASN A 817 -10.13 51.55 23.86
CA ASN A 817 -11.42 50.98 23.48
C ASN A 817 -11.26 49.79 22.51
N LYS A 818 -10.43 48.82 22.89
CA LYS A 818 -10.09 47.65 22.06
C LYS A 818 -10.16 46.36 22.87
N SER A 819 -10.55 45.27 22.22
CA SER A 819 -10.47 43.92 22.77
C SER A 819 -9.28 43.16 22.18
N PHE A 820 -8.64 42.37 23.02
CA PHE A 820 -7.57 41.44 22.67
C PHE A 820 -8.09 40.01 22.58
N LYS A 821 -7.53 39.22 21.66
CA LYS A 821 -7.57 37.75 21.66
C LYS A 821 -6.20 37.23 21.21
N SER A 822 -5.91 35.95 21.40
CA SER A 822 -4.63 35.33 20.98
C SER A 822 -4.23 35.49 19.50
N THR A 823 -5.16 35.89 18.62
CA THR A 823 -4.91 36.21 17.20
C THR A 823 -4.54 37.68 16.93
N SER A 824 -4.79 38.58 17.89
CA SER A 824 -4.47 40.02 17.83
C SER A 824 -2.98 40.24 17.58
N SER A 825 -2.67 41.24 16.76
CA SER A 825 -1.32 41.46 16.23
C SER A 825 -0.83 42.89 16.36
N GLU A 826 -1.56 43.74 17.07
CA GLU A 826 -1.20 45.12 17.31
C GLU A 826 -0.14 45.20 18.41
N ASP A 827 1.00 45.82 18.11
CA ASP A 827 2.19 45.90 18.97
C ASP A 827 1.89 46.37 20.40
N PHE A 828 0.88 47.22 20.60
CA PHE A 828 0.56 47.79 21.92
C PHE A 828 0.10 46.75 22.96
N TRP A 829 -0.37 45.58 22.52
CA TRP A 829 -0.73 44.48 23.43
C TRP A 829 0.50 43.71 23.93
N TRP A 830 1.57 43.64 23.13
CA TRP A 830 2.67 42.70 23.29
C TRP A 830 3.91 43.41 23.85
N GLY A 831 3.97 43.57 25.17
CA GLY A 831 5.09 44.23 25.85
C GLY A 831 6.31 43.33 26.04
N GLY A 832 7.51 43.91 25.93
CA GLY A 832 8.78 43.19 26.11
C GLY A 832 9.29 42.47 24.87
N GLU A 833 10.58 42.13 24.83
CA GLU A 833 11.18 41.41 23.71
C GLU A 833 11.22 39.89 23.96
N PRO A 834 10.56 39.05 23.13
CA PRO A 834 10.68 37.61 23.23
C PRO A 834 12.03 37.11 22.70
N ILE A 835 12.50 35.95 23.18
CA ILE A 835 13.83 35.38 22.91
C ILE A 835 14.22 35.30 21.42
N TRP A 836 13.27 35.05 20.51
CA TRP A 836 13.54 35.03 19.07
C TRP A 836 13.86 36.41 18.50
N ASN A 837 13.20 37.48 18.98
CA ASN A 837 13.51 38.86 18.60
C ASN A 837 14.88 39.28 19.16
N ILE A 838 15.19 38.88 20.40
CA ILE A 838 16.52 39.12 21.01
C ILE A 838 17.63 38.41 20.20
N ALA A 839 17.38 37.18 19.76
CA ALA A 839 18.32 36.43 18.91
C ALA A 839 18.53 37.13 17.55
N GLU A 840 17.45 37.50 16.85
CA GLU A 840 17.53 38.22 15.57
C GLU A 840 18.21 39.59 15.71
N ASN A 841 17.95 40.34 16.80
CA ASN A 841 18.65 41.59 17.15
C ASN A 841 20.18 41.40 17.30
N GLN A 842 20.64 40.17 17.55
CA GLN A 842 22.07 39.80 17.70
C GLN A 842 22.61 39.02 16.50
N ASN A 843 22.00 39.18 15.32
CA ASN A 843 22.38 38.49 14.07
C ASN A 843 22.34 36.94 14.17
N LYS A 844 21.42 36.41 14.98
CA LYS A 844 21.10 34.98 15.03
C LYS A 844 19.80 34.69 14.29
N THR A 845 19.64 33.48 13.77
CA THR A 845 18.44 33.05 13.06
C THR A 845 17.45 32.37 14.00
N ALA A 846 16.15 32.66 13.83
CA ALA A 846 15.08 32.04 14.62
C ALA A 846 13.97 31.47 13.74
N SER A 847 13.41 30.34 14.17
CA SER A 847 12.18 29.74 13.64
C SER A 847 11.15 29.64 14.76
N VAL A 848 9.93 30.11 14.51
CA VAL A 848 8.84 30.09 15.50
C VAL A 848 7.60 29.43 14.92
N TYR A 849 7.12 28.41 15.62
CA TYR A 849 6.01 27.55 15.23
C TYR A 849 4.88 27.62 16.26
N PHE A 850 3.76 28.23 15.87
CA PHE A 850 2.51 28.29 16.64
C PHE A 850 2.59 28.99 18.02
N TRP A 851 3.75 29.54 18.42
CA TRP A 851 3.90 30.27 19.67
C TRP A 851 3.14 31.61 19.61
N PRO A 852 2.36 32.00 20.63
CA PRO A 852 1.70 33.31 20.67
C PRO A 852 2.69 34.50 20.65
N GLY A 853 2.25 35.66 20.16
CA GLY A 853 3.08 36.89 20.14
C GLY A 853 4.20 36.92 19.08
N PHE A 854 4.36 35.88 18.27
CA PHE A 854 5.44 35.79 17.26
C PHE A 854 5.34 36.76 16.06
N LYS A 855 4.20 37.47 15.88
CA LYS A 855 3.94 38.34 14.71
C LYS A 855 4.81 39.61 14.64
N ASP A 856 5.62 39.88 15.65
CA ASP A 856 6.33 41.16 15.75
C ASP A 856 7.64 41.25 14.90
N LYS A 857 7.48 41.88 13.74
CA LYS A 857 8.38 42.75 12.95
C LYS A 857 9.83 42.41 12.54
N LYS A 858 10.47 41.32 12.94
CA LYS A 858 11.84 40.98 12.44
C LYS A 858 11.90 39.63 11.71
N THR A 859 12.89 39.49 10.82
CA THR A 859 12.81 38.58 9.67
C THR A 859 13.36 37.18 9.94
N GLY A 860 12.47 36.19 9.93
CA GLY A 860 12.77 34.76 10.00
C GLY A 860 11.64 33.91 9.42
N LYS A 861 11.79 32.59 9.39
CA LYS A 861 10.74 31.66 8.95
C LYS A 861 9.72 31.50 10.09
N ARG A 862 8.59 32.20 9.98
CA ARG A 862 7.57 32.32 11.02
C ARG A 862 6.21 31.82 10.49
N VAL A 863 5.60 30.84 11.16
CA VAL A 863 4.33 30.24 10.72
C VAL A 863 3.30 30.24 11.85
N TYR A 864 2.13 30.81 11.56
CA TYR A 864 0.93 30.74 12.40
C TYR A 864 -0.28 30.45 11.52
N GLU A 865 -0.57 29.17 11.43
CA GLU A 865 -1.90 28.66 11.18
C GLU A 865 -2.45 28.18 12.53
N SER A 866 -3.78 28.03 12.63
CA SER A 866 -4.43 27.42 13.80
C SER A 866 -3.73 26.12 14.20
N PRO A 867 -3.51 25.83 15.51
CA PRO A 867 -2.59 24.78 15.95
C PRO A 867 -2.90 23.43 15.32
N ILE A 868 -1.85 22.80 14.75
CA ILE A 868 -1.92 21.47 14.16
C ILE A 868 -1.21 20.48 15.09
N ASP A 869 -1.69 19.22 15.04
CA ASP A 869 -1.08 17.99 15.53
C ASP A 869 0.44 18.05 15.83
N TYR A 870 0.81 17.57 17.03
CA TYR A 870 2.18 17.26 17.45
C TYR A 870 3.06 16.71 16.30
N ILE A 871 2.55 15.78 15.49
CA ILE A 871 3.28 15.19 14.37
C ILE A 871 3.65 16.22 13.29
N LYS A 872 2.76 17.16 12.91
CA LYS A 872 3.11 18.22 11.92
C LYS A 872 4.17 19.15 12.51
N GLY A 873 4.03 19.52 13.79
CA GLY A 873 4.99 20.38 14.49
C GLY A 873 6.40 19.77 14.55
N VAL A 874 6.51 18.50 14.95
CA VAL A 874 7.78 17.74 14.94
C VAL A 874 8.39 17.69 13.55
N ASN A 875 7.60 17.41 12.52
CA ASN A 875 8.10 17.41 11.13
C ASN A 875 8.60 18.80 10.68
N MET A 876 7.96 19.90 11.10
CA MET A 876 8.43 21.26 10.79
C MET A 876 9.76 21.58 11.48
N ILE A 877 9.94 21.19 12.74
CA ILE A 877 11.22 21.29 13.47
C ILE A 877 12.30 20.46 12.76
N LEU A 878 12.01 19.21 12.42
CA LEU A 878 12.96 18.31 11.73
C LEU A 878 13.34 18.82 10.33
N ASN A 879 12.44 19.51 9.62
CA ASN A 879 12.74 20.15 8.34
C ASN A 879 13.77 21.28 8.49
N ASP A 880 13.65 22.13 9.51
CA ASP A 880 14.63 23.19 9.77
C ASP A 880 15.98 22.62 10.22
N LEU A 881 15.97 21.57 11.03
CA LEU A 881 17.18 20.81 11.39
C LEU A 881 17.80 20.04 10.20
N SER A 882 17.11 19.98 9.05
CA SER A 882 17.64 19.39 7.81
C SER A 882 18.27 20.42 6.86
N LEU A 883 18.22 21.72 7.19
CA LEU A 883 18.87 22.76 6.39
C LEU A 883 20.40 22.61 6.44
N PRO A 884 21.16 23.14 5.45
CA PRO A 884 22.62 23.22 5.53
C PRO A 884 23.06 23.93 6.83
N PRO A 885 24.21 23.56 7.45
CA PRO A 885 24.59 24.06 8.79
C PRO A 885 24.56 25.59 8.95
N GLU A 886 24.91 26.34 7.90
CA GLU A 886 24.89 27.81 7.84
C GLU A 886 23.47 28.42 7.83
N LYS A 887 22.47 27.63 7.41
CA LYS A 887 21.07 28.03 7.26
C LYS A 887 20.16 27.47 8.36
N GLN A 888 20.69 26.65 9.26
CA GLN A 888 19.92 26.14 10.40
C GLN A 888 19.64 27.28 11.39
N PRO A 889 18.42 27.36 11.96
CA PRO A 889 18.09 28.34 12.98
C PRO A 889 18.94 28.13 14.24
N ASN A 890 19.37 29.21 14.88
CA ASN A 890 20.00 29.16 16.20
C ASN A 890 18.98 28.94 17.33
N VAL A 891 17.76 29.42 17.14
CA VAL A 891 16.62 29.23 18.07
C VAL A 891 15.43 28.66 17.32
N ILE A 892 14.87 27.56 17.81
CA ILE A 892 13.58 27.03 17.39
C ILE A 892 12.64 27.08 18.59
N ALA A 893 11.52 27.78 18.48
CA ALA A 893 10.46 27.80 19.48
C ALA A 893 9.18 27.18 18.90
N ALA A 894 8.62 26.18 19.56
CA ALA A 894 7.42 25.49 19.10
C ALA A 894 6.42 25.25 20.25
N TYR A 895 5.16 25.60 20.02
CA TYR A 895 4.05 25.30 20.92
C TYR A 895 3.14 24.28 20.24
N LEU A 896 3.02 23.07 20.81
CA LEU A 896 2.31 21.96 20.18
C LEU A 896 1.04 21.59 20.95
N LYS A 897 -0.04 21.28 20.22
CA LYS A 897 -1.34 20.89 20.77
C LYS A 897 -1.78 19.51 20.29
N THR A 898 -2.55 18.83 21.13
CA THR A 898 -3.23 17.58 20.77
C THR A 898 -4.22 17.82 19.63
N PRO A 899 -4.22 17.00 18.55
CA PRO A 899 -5.13 17.20 17.42
C PRO A 899 -6.62 17.00 17.78
N ASN A 900 -6.91 16.29 18.87
CA ASN A 900 -8.26 16.10 19.38
C ASN A 900 -8.28 16.23 20.92
N PRO A 901 -8.87 17.31 21.49
CA PRO A 901 -8.95 17.50 22.93
C PRO A 901 -9.93 16.53 23.62
N ASN A 902 -10.77 15.81 22.87
CA ASN A 902 -11.75 14.84 23.39
C ASN A 902 -11.19 13.41 23.53
N LEU A 903 -9.93 13.17 23.14
CA LEU A 903 -9.27 11.88 23.38
C LEU A 903 -9.16 11.61 24.89
N HIS A 904 -9.19 10.33 25.29
CA HIS A 904 -8.86 9.95 26.66
C HIS A 904 -7.45 10.45 26.99
N ILE A 905 -7.23 10.89 28.24
CA ILE A 905 -5.97 11.50 28.66
C ILE A 905 -4.77 10.57 28.37
N GLU A 906 -4.93 9.26 28.56
CA GLU A 906 -3.91 8.24 28.24
C GLU A 906 -3.51 8.26 26.76
N ASP A 907 -4.50 8.32 25.84
CA ASP A 907 -4.25 8.42 24.39
C ASP A 907 -3.54 9.74 24.02
N GLN A 908 -3.89 10.85 24.69
CA GLN A 908 -3.22 12.14 24.47
C GLN A 908 -1.75 12.09 24.91
N LEU A 909 -1.46 11.45 26.04
CA LEU A 909 -0.10 11.30 26.56
C LEU A 909 0.74 10.36 25.69
N ASN A 910 0.17 9.25 25.21
CA ASN A 910 0.85 8.36 24.27
C ASN A 910 1.25 9.09 22.97
N LEU A 911 0.33 9.90 22.38
CA LEU A 911 0.64 10.72 21.19
C LEU A 911 1.76 11.73 21.44
N ILE A 912 1.83 12.32 22.64
CA ILE A 912 2.91 13.22 23.04
C ILE A 912 4.24 12.47 23.10
N ASP A 913 4.31 11.32 23.77
CA ASP A 913 5.56 10.56 23.89
C ASP A 913 6.03 10.03 22.53
N ASP A 914 5.12 9.58 21.66
CA ASP A 914 5.43 9.17 20.28
C ASP A 914 5.96 10.33 19.43
N ALA A 915 5.41 11.53 19.57
CA ALA A 915 5.92 12.73 18.89
C ALA A 915 7.32 13.11 19.38
N ILE A 916 7.58 13.03 20.70
CA ILE A 916 8.94 13.24 21.26
C ILE A 916 9.90 12.14 20.79
N ASN A 917 9.48 10.88 20.74
CA ASN A 917 10.25 9.77 20.19
C ASN A 917 10.60 10.01 18.71
N GLN A 918 9.64 10.46 17.89
CA GLN A 918 9.87 10.84 16.49
C GLN A 918 10.87 12.00 16.38
N LEU A 919 10.73 13.04 17.20
CA LEU A 919 11.67 14.17 17.25
C LEU A 919 13.09 13.71 17.58
N MET A 920 13.26 12.89 18.63
CA MET A 920 14.58 12.40 19.05
C MET A 920 15.21 11.45 18.03
N ASN A 921 14.44 10.56 17.40
CA ASN A 921 14.93 9.76 16.27
C ASN A 921 15.34 10.64 15.08
N GLY A 922 14.58 11.68 14.76
CA GLY A 922 14.92 12.61 13.67
C GLY A 922 16.16 13.47 13.96
N ILE A 923 16.35 13.92 15.21
CA ILE A 923 17.58 14.59 15.67
C ILE A 923 18.78 13.66 15.51
N LYS A 924 18.60 12.38 15.86
CA LYS A 924 19.60 11.33 15.76
C LYS A 924 19.98 10.98 14.33
N GLU A 925 19.00 10.82 13.44
CA GLU A 925 19.22 10.62 11.98
C GLU A 925 20.10 11.72 11.36
N ARG A 926 20.11 12.91 11.95
CA ARG A 926 20.89 14.09 11.51
C ARG A 926 22.22 14.25 12.23
N HIS A 927 22.58 13.33 13.14
CA HIS A 927 23.75 13.41 14.02
C HIS A 927 23.80 14.67 14.89
N LEU A 928 22.64 15.21 15.28
CA LEU A 928 22.53 16.45 16.05
C LEU A 928 22.35 16.25 17.57
N GLU A 929 22.47 15.02 18.07
CA GLU A 929 22.22 14.64 19.47
C GLU A 929 23.05 15.46 20.49
N ASN A 930 24.29 15.81 20.14
CA ASN A 930 25.18 16.65 20.95
C ASN A 930 25.12 18.15 20.60
N CYS A 931 24.40 18.53 19.54
CA CYS A 931 24.37 19.88 18.97
C CYS A 931 23.02 20.60 19.14
N ILE A 932 22.14 20.09 20.01
CA ILE A 932 20.84 20.69 20.32
C ILE A 932 20.67 20.76 21.84
N ASN A 933 20.38 21.95 22.34
CA ASN A 933 19.87 22.19 23.69
C ASN A 933 18.34 22.11 23.64
N LEU A 934 17.78 20.93 23.92
CA LEU A 934 16.33 20.71 23.98
C LEU A 934 15.79 21.08 25.37
N VAL A 935 14.82 22.00 25.40
CA VAL A 935 14.07 22.41 26.59
C VAL A 935 12.60 22.09 26.35
N ILE A 936 12.02 21.21 27.17
CA ILE A 936 10.58 20.90 27.12
C ILE A 936 9.91 21.53 28.35
N VAL A 937 8.86 22.29 28.12
CA VAL A 937 8.01 22.94 29.14
C VAL A 937 6.53 22.65 28.85
N SER A 938 5.65 23.14 29.72
CA SER A 938 4.20 23.15 29.51
C SER A 938 3.65 24.52 29.88
N ASP A 939 2.45 24.81 29.40
CA ASP A 939 1.69 26.03 29.69
C ASP A 939 0.83 25.92 30.97
N HIS A 940 0.84 24.76 31.65
CA HIS A 940 0.05 24.44 32.86
C HIS A 940 0.83 23.67 33.93
#